data_AF-A0A2H0V1D9-F1
#
_entry.id   AF-A0A2H0V1D9-F1
#
_cell.length_a   1.000
_cell.length_b   1.000
_cell.length_c   1.000
_cell.angle_alpha   90.00
_cell.angle_beta   90.00
_cell.angle_gamma   90.00
#
_symmetry.space_group_name_H-M   'P 1'
#
loop_
_entity.id
_entity.type
_entity.pdbx_description
1 polymer ?
#
loop_
_entity_poly.entity_id
_entity_poly.type
_entity_poly.pdbx_seq_one_letter_code
_entity_poly.pdbx_strand_id
1 'polypeptide(L)'
;MEISGQIKKVSISFIIISMLAVISSMYMFYYASDNYSKIEGKILGTKTENNDNSLFGNKVWLARTADNSTVYAIIGSQKHLIRNEEVFNSYDFSFRNVRVITKADLDKYQLVRLVKEQGTGRTYYLSYEKNLKKYHHSPQAFAAYRSNSWNNVIEVSSRDLSFWPDATLLKAEGDPKVYFITKDNKRAWIPSESEFDNADFQWNNVTTVNNADLGTYIEVTYNINLVRERSAAADNTGQPASTTPPASLPASAAQLIASLDSSSPSASLFPFSTADNLVSAFKLQAAGSRIDVKSIKITKQGILNQSYITSIALEDANGVELGRANGMNNNSAVVDFSGSPLMIARNSYKVLRVKVGFAQGTNINHTANFGIQSEGDIKTSSPAAVSGIFPLFGQTHKLVISSGLVGQVEIASGAINNTIRNINIGSKNEAVAKFNIAETSGNEDAKLNKIIFTNWGSAQEDSINNIILYNDRKAVMTVKDMQNSKITFNLSDKNLSFSKKDPLELELKVDVVGGQNLTLKVVVEKPGDVEIKGLSQGYNLVVSSSENFPVGNGGSDDYNKVSFKHGGLGFFASRMEEKNQEIYRAKADSLIGQFELRNTNQDIFLQRMRIKIEKHKGAPDFEVNLTLRDETNKKAIVSIPKERIAGGVIADFSLDNYKIAADKAVIIKVLGDVPESAETNNAYQIIIPEFSYKIGLDNTEYRQTEETVGQLMRVYAPRATLTSAALSNGGTAAAGKVRIELGSFSVSASSDEQIKITGITAALNTGSADVNYVGGFSNLSLYSGARRVSNIIAQPNSRSYIFSNLNIQIAAGASLPITINADTEDIAGERNVQFMVETVSAEGYSSHAPVIIEGEGAISNAVSITKPAK
;
A
#
# COMPACT_ATOMS: atom_id res chain seq x y z
N MET A 1 28.24 -35.66 -29.30
CA MET A 1 27.50 -36.44 -30.32
C MET A 1 26.35 -37.10 -29.57
N GLU A 2 25.13 -36.96 -30.08
CA GLU A 2 23.83 -37.29 -29.43
C GLU A 2 23.45 -36.48 -28.18
N ILE A 3 22.65 -35.44 -28.39
CA ILE A 3 21.49 -34.92 -27.61
C ILE A 3 21.18 -33.53 -28.21
N SER A 4 20.64 -33.55 -29.43
CA SER A 4 20.14 -32.35 -30.13
C SER A 4 18.98 -32.67 -31.09
N GLY A 5 18.77 -33.96 -31.41
CA GLY A 5 17.73 -34.42 -32.35
C GLY A 5 16.32 -34.65 -31.77
N GLN A 6 16.12 -34.59 -30.44
CA GLN A 6 14.82 -34.92 -29.82
C GLN A 6 13.93 -33.71 -29.50
N ILE A 7 14.49 -32.48 -29.47
CA ILE A 7 13.71 -31.27 -29.13
C ILE A 7 13.05 -30.62 -30.37
N LYS A 8 13.51 -30.93 -31.59
CA LYS A 8 12.89 -30.41 -32.84
C LYS A 8 11.64 -31.18 -33.32
N LYS A 9 11.38 -32.40 -32.83
CA LYS A 9 10.23 -33.21 -33.28
C LYS A 9 8.92 -32.94 -32.52
N VAL A 10 8.98 -32.37 -31.32
CA VAL A 10 7.77 -32.10 -30.52
C VAL A 10 7.08 -30.79 -30.90
N SER A 11 7.84 -29.79 -31.38
CA SER A 11 7.28 -28.49 -31.79
C SER A 11 6.61 -28.51 -33.18
N ILE A 12 6.97 -29.44 -34.07
CA ILE A 12 6.38 -29.55 -35.42
C ILE A 12 5.02 -30.29 -35.36
N SER A 13 4.86 -31.26 -34.47
CA SER A 13 3.61 -32.02 -34.31
C SER A 13 2.45 -31.17 -33.78
N PHE A 14 2.73 -30.16 -32.94
CA PHE A 14 1.70 -29.23 -32.44
C PHE A 14 1.21 -28.23 -33.50
N ILE A 15 2.06 -27.87 -34.47
CA ILE A 15 1.69 -26.96 -35.58
C ILE A 15 0.84 -27.70 -36.62
N ILE A 16 1.11 -29.00 -36.86
CA ILE A 16 0.34 -29.79 -37.83
C ILE A 16 -1.06 -30.14 -37.30
N ILE A 17 -1.20 -30.44 -36.01
CA ILE A 17 -2.51 -30.74 -35.40
C ILE A 17 -3.41 -29.50 -35.33
N SER A 18 -2.83 -28.31 -35.12
CA SER A 18 -3.57 -27.04 -35.12
C SER A 18 -4.01 -26.60 -36.53
N MET A 19 -3.22 -26.88 -37.59
CA MET A 19 -3.66 -26.63 -38.97
C MET A 19 -4.79 -27.58 -39.43
N LEU A 20 -4.78 -28.86 -39.02
CA LEU A 20 -5.84 -29.80 -39.39
C LEU A 20 -7.21 -29.44 -38.77
N ALA A 21 -7.21 -28.88 -37.56
CA ALA A 21 -8.44 -28.43 -36.88
C ALA A 21 -9.08 -27.21 -37.56
N VAL A 22 -8.27 -26.30 -38.14
CA VAL A 22 -8.74 -25.11 -38.85
C VAL A 22 -9.27 -25.45 -40.25
N ILE A 23 -8.64 -26.40 -40.94
CA ILE A 23 -9.12 -26.87 -42.26
C ILE A 23 -10.45 -27.64 -42.12
N SER A 24 -10.61 -28.43 -41.05
CA SER A 24 -11.84 -29.19 -40.80
C SER A 24 -13.03 -28.29 -40.46
N SER A 25 -12.81 -27.17 -39.75
CA SER A 25 -13.86 -26.19 -39.45
C SER A 25 -14.26 -25.35 -40.67
N MET A 26 -13.31 -25.02 -41.56
CA MET A 26 -13.63 -24.37 -42.85
C MET A 26 -14.43 -25.29 -43.78
N TYR A 27 -14.14 -26.58 -43.82
CA TYR A 27 -14.89 -27.54 -44.66
C TYR A 27 -16.33 -27.74 -44.17
N MET A 28 -16.55 -27.79 -42.86
CA MET A 28 -17.91 -27.86 -42.28
C MET A 28 -18.71 -26.58 -42.55
N PHE A 29 -18.07 -25.41 -42.54
CA PHE A 29 -18.75 -24.14 -42.86
C PHE A 29 -19.10 -24.04 -44.35
N TYR A 30 -18.21 -24.48 -45.25
CA TYR A 30 -18.48 -24.52 -46.69
C TYR A 30 -19.62 -25.49 -47.04
N TYR A 31 -19.61 -26.70 -46.46
CA TYR A 31 -20.64 -27.72 -46.70
C TYR A 31 -22.03 -27.35 -46.13
N ALA A 32 -22.06 -26.58 -45.04
CA ALA A 32 -23.30 -26.03 -44.50
C ALA A 32 -23.84 -24.85 -45.33
N SER A 33 -22.96 -24.05 -45.95
CA SER A 33 -23.36 -22.91 -46.77
C SER A 33 -23.87 -23.31 -48.17
N ASP A 34 -23.29 -24.34 -48.78
CA ASP A 34 -23.62 -24.74 -50.15
C ASP A 34 -24.97 -25.48 -50.24
N ASN A 35 -25.35 -26.22 -49.17
CA ASN A 35 -26.62 -26.95 -49.10
C ASN A 35 -27.85 -26.08 -48.76
N TYR A 36 -27.67 -24.80 -48.42
CA TYR A 36 -28.80 -23.90 -48.11
C TYR A 36 -29.31 -23.10 -49.32
N SER A 37 -28.61 -23.15 -50.46
CA SER A 37 -28.82 -22.19 -51.55
C SER A 37 -29.50 -22.73 -52.82
N LYS A 38 -29.85 -24.03 -52.90
CA LYS A 38 -30.47 -24.61 -54.10
C LYS A 38 -31.53 -25.66 -53.79
N ILE A 39 -32.78 -25.25 -53.59
CA ILE A 39 -33.98 -25.82 -54.26
C ILE A 39 -35.08 -24.73 -54.24
N GLU A 40 -35.21 -23.97 -55.33
CA GLU A 40 -36.47 -23.30 -55.71
C GLU A 40 -37.25 -24.21 -56.66
N GLY A 41 -38.57 -24.30 -56.51
CA GLY A 41 -39.41 -24.98 -57.49
C GLY A 41 -40.84 -25.34 -57.08
N LYS A 42 -41.71 -24.32 -56.91
CA LYS A 42 -43.13 -24.35 -57.28
C LYS A 42 -44.06 -25.40 -56.61
N ILE A 43 -44.74 -25.01 -55.52
CA ILE A 43 -46.16 -25.34 -55.27
C ILE A 43 -46.86 -24.12 -54.65
N LEU A 44 -47.85 -23.59 -55.39
CA LEU A 44 -48.91 -22.72 -54.88
C LEU A 44 -49.91 -23.60 -54.11
N GLY A 45 -50.22 -23.24 -52.87
CA GLY A 45 -51.38 -23.76 -52.15
C GLY A 45 -51.15 -25.04 -51.34
N THR A 46 -50.48 -24.91 -50.19
CA THR A 46 -50.82 -25.68 -48.99
C THR A 46 -50.68 -24.75 -47.78
N LYS A 47 -51.76 -24.64 -46.99
CA LYS A 47 -51.69 -24.12 -45.61
C LYS A 47 -50.84 -25.12 -44.84
N THR A 48 -49.61 -24.74 -44.54
CA THR A 48 -48.77 -25.48 -43.59
C THR A 48 -48.94 -24.81 -42.23
N GLU A 49 -49.45 -25.58 -41.29
CA GLU A 49 -49.88 -25.17 -39.95
C GLU A 49 -48.76 -24.44 -39.21
N ASN A 50 -48.97 -23.16 -38.90
CA ASN A 50 -48.27 -22.53 -37.79
C ASN A 50 -48.94 -23.03 -36.51
N ASN A 51 -48.22 -22.98 -35.39
CA ASN A 51 -48.78 -23.36 -34.10
C ASN A 51 -50.08 -22.55 -33.83
N ASP A 52 -51.18 -23.23 -33.47
CA ASP A 52 -52.52 -22.63 -33.30
C ASP A 52 -52.54 -21.48 -32.25
N ASN A 53 -51.46 -21.33 -31.48
CA ASN A 53 -51.28 -20.32 -30.44
C ASN A 53 -50.53 -19.05 -30.87
N SER A 54 -50.06 -18.91 -32.12
CA SER A 54 -49.41 -17.66 -32.58
C SER A 54 -50.43 -16.54 -32.83
N LEU A 55 -50.06 -15.27 -32.59
CA LEU A 55 -50.94 -14.09 -32.72
C LEU A 55 -51.69 -14.02 -34.06
N PHE A 56 -51.06 -14.47 -35.15
CA PHE A 56 -51.62 -14.44 -36.49
C PHE A 56 -52.28 -15.76 -36.92
N GLY A 57 -52.16 -16.82 -36.12
CA GLY A 57 -52.69 -18.17 -36.36
C GLY A 57 -52.33 -18.75 -37.74
N ASN A 58 -53.18 -19.64 -38.26
CA ASN A 58 -52.99 -20.37 -39.53
C ASN A 58 -53.28 -19.53 -40.80
N LYS A 59 -53.42 -18.20 -40.67
CA LYS A 59 -53.81 -17.30 -41.75
C LYS A 59 -52.67 -16.41 -42.28
N VAL A 60 -51.46 -16.58 -41.76
CA VAL A 60 -50.26 -15.86 -42.19
C VAL A 60 -49.27 -16.77 -42.89
N TRP A 61 -48.56 -16.24 -43.88
CA TRP A 61 -47.37 -16.88 -44.42
C TRP A 61 -46.24 -15.87 -44.55
N LEU A 62 -45.00 -16.36 -44.51
CA LEU A 62 -43.81 -15.52 -44.45
C LEU A 62 -43.14 -15.47 -45.81
N ALA A 63 -42.75 -14.26 -46.23
CA ALA A 63 -42.19 -14.01 -47.55
C ALA A 63 -40.93 -13.15 -47.46
N ARG A 64 -39.95 -13.42 -48.32
CA ARG A 64 -38.84 -12.51 -48.63
C ARG A 64 -38.56 -12.53 -50.13
N THR A 65 -37.75 -11.60 -50.62
CA THR A 65 -37.25 -11.64 -52.00
C THR A 65 -35.87 -12.29 -52.04
N ALA A 66 -35.43 -12.75 -53.21
CA ALA A 66 -34.14 -13.42 -53.35
C ALA A 66 -32.97 -12.46 -53.08
N ASP A 67 -33.15 -11.19 -53.44
CA ASP A 67 -32.20 -10.08 -53.36
C ASP A 67 -32.27 -9.29 -52.05
N ASN A 68 -33.26 -9.55 -51.18
CA ASN A 68 -33.43 -8.86 -49.90
C ASN A 68 -33.78 -9.82 -48.76
N SER A 69 -32.99 -9.78 -47.69
CA SER A 69 -33.19 -10.58 -46.47
C SER A 69 -34.38 -10.15 -45.61
N THR A 70 -35.02 -9.02 -45.94
CA THR A 70 -36.19 -8.50 -45.23
C THR A 70 -37.36 -9.48 -45.33
N VAL A 71 -37.88 -9.89 -44.16
CA VAL A 71 -39.01 -10.80 -44.05
C VAL A 71 -40.31 -10.03 -43.86
N TYR A 72 -41.34 -10.43 -44.59
CA TYR A 72 -42.70 -9.91 -44.47
C TYR A 72 -43.66 -11.02 -44.03
N ALA A 73 -44.56 -10.70 -43.11
CA ALA A 73 -45.73 -11.50 -42.81
C ALA A 73 -46.88 -11.09 -43.73
N ILE A 74 -47.36 -12.01 -44.56
CA ILE A 74 -48.46 -11.77 -45.49
C ILE A 74 -49.77 -12.18 -44.83
N ILE A 75 -50.64 -11.19 -44.60
CA ILE A 75 -51.88 -11.31 -43.84
C ILE A 75 -53.01 -10.78 -44.72
N GLY A 76 -53.80 -11.70 -45.29
CA GLY A 76 -54.82 -11.34 -46.28
C GLY A 76 -54.23 -10.65 -47.52
N SER A 77 -54.65 -9.41 -47.80
CA SER A 77 -54.15 -8.58 -48.91
C SER A 77 -53.00 -7.64 -48.50
N GLN A 78 -52.49 -7.77 -47.27
CA GLN A 78 -51.47 -6.88 -46.72
C GLN A 78 -50.15 -7.61 -46.41
N LYS A 79 -49.03 -6.88 -46.46
CA LYS A 79 -47.71 -7.32 -46.02
C LYS A 79 -47.25 -6.49 -44.83
N HIS A 80 -46.92 -7.16 -43.73
CA HIS A 80 -46.37 -6.55 -42.53
C HIS A 80 -44.86 -6.79 -42.47
N LEU A 81 -44.08 -5.75 -42.21
CA LEU A 81 -42.62 -5.83 -42.13
C LEU A 81 -42.19 -6.43 -40.80
N ILE A 82 -41.42 -7.51 -40.83
CA ILE A 82 -40.76 -8.05 -39.64
C ILE A 82 -39.38 -7.39 -39.52
N ARG A 83 -39.25 -6.49 -38.54
CA ARG A 83 -38.11 -5.56 -38.44
C ARG A 83 -36.79 -6.20 -38.04
N ASN A 84 -36.86 -7.26 -37.23
CA ASN A 84 -35.69 -7.98 -36.75
C ASN A 84 -36.09 -9.38 -36.25
N GLU A 85 -35.08 -10.18 -35.89
CA GLU A 85 -35.25 -11.54 -35.39
C GLU A 85 -36.03 -11.62 -34.08
N GLU A 86 -35.94 -10.61 -33.20
CA GLU A 86 -36.70 -10.61 -31.95
C GLU A 86 -38.20 -10.45 -32.19
N VAL A 87 -38.59 -9.60 -33.14
CA VAL A 87 -39.99 -9.47 -33.57
C VAL A 87 -40.44 -10.77 -34.23
N PHE A 88 -39.60 -11.35 -35.08
CA PHE A 88 -39.85 -12.63 -35.74
C PHE A 88 -40.16 -13.74 -34.73
N ASN A 89 -39.32 -13.89 -33.71
CA ASN A 89 -39.49 -14.87 -32.64
C ASN A 89 -40.66 -14.53 -31.71
N SER A 90 -40.99 -13.25 -31.51
CA SER A 90 -42.16 -12.86 -30.70
C SER A 90 -43.51 -13.31 -31.26
N TYR A 91 -43.54 -13.69 -32.53
CA TYR A 91 -44.72 -14.26 -33.20
C TYR A 91 -44.66 -15.78 -33.35
N ASP A 92 -43.68 -16.43 -32.72
CA ASP A 92 -43.38 -17.86 -32.87
C ASP A 92 -43.14 -18.28 -34.33
N PHE A 93 -42.63 -17.35 -35.15
CA PHE A 93 -42.29 -17.63 -36.53
C PHE A 93 -41.01 -18.46 -36.63
N SER A 94 -40.92 -19.28 -37.68
CA SER A 94 -39.74 -20.08 -37.99
C SER A 94 -39.19 -19.69 -39.35
N PHE A 95 -37.87 -19.49 -39.46
CA PHE A 95 -37.22 -19.15 -40.73
C PHE A 95 -37.42 -20.24 -41.79
N ARG A 96 -37.67 -21.48 -41.37
CA ARG A 96 -38.05 -22.60 -42.27
C ARG A 96 -39.36 -22.34 -43.03
N ASN A 97 -40.22 -21.48 -42.52
CA ASN A 97 -41.52 -21.15 -43.10
C ASN A 97 -41.44 -19.90 -44.02
N VAL A 98 -40.27 -19.27 -44.15
CA VAL A 98 -40.07 -18.09 -45.00
C VAL A 98 -39.88 -18.53 -46.46
N ARG A 99 -40.81 -18.11 -47.31
CA ARG A 99 -40.80 -18.38 -48.74
C ARG A 99 -40.07 -17.28 -49.50
N VAL A 100 -39.24 -17.65 -50.47
CA VAL A 100 -38.66 -16.70 -51.42
C VAL A 100 -39.66 -16.48 -52.56
N ILE A 101 -40.01 -15.22 -52.83
CA ILE A 101 -40.91 -14.81 -53.91
C ILE A 101 -40.29 -13.69 -54.74
N THR A 102 -40.83 -13.42 -55.92
CA THR A 102 -40.37 -12.29 -56.73
C THR A 102 -40.82 -10.95 -56.12
N LYS A 103 -40.07 -9.88 -56.39
CA LYS A 103 -40.47 -8.52 -55.99
C LYS A 103 -41.85 -8.14 -56.54
N ALA A 104 -42.14 -8.51 -57.79
CA ALA A 104 -43.44 -8.27 -58.42
C ALA A 104 -44.60 -8.99 -57.70
N ASP A 105 -44.35 -10.17 -57.13
CA ASP A 105 -45.36 -10.89 -56.32
C ASP A 105 -45.52 -10.27 -54.93
N LEU A 106 -44.42 -9.85 -54.29
CA LEU A 106 -44.47 -9.17 -53.01
C LEU A 106 -45.18 -7.81 -53.10
N ASP A 107 -45.06 -7.10 -54.22
CA ASP A 107 -45.65 -5.79 -54.44
C ASP A 107 -47.17 -5.81 -54.71
N LYS A 108 -47.76 -7.00 -54.90
CA LYS A 108 -49.23 -7.18 -54.93
C LYS A 108 -49.89 -6.94 -53.58
N TYR A 109 -49.14 -7.05 -52.48
CA TYR A 109 -49.65 -6.89 -51.12
C TYR A 109 -49.39 -5.48 -50.61
N GLN A 110 -50.43 -4.85 -50.05
CA GLN A 110 -50.31 -3.50 -49.50
C GLN A 110 -49.51 -3.51 -48.20
N LEU A 111 -48.55 -2.59 -48.06
CA LEU A 111 -47.80 -2.48 -46.81
C LEU A 111 -48.75 -2.08 -45.68
N VAL A 112 -48.73 -2.85 -44.59
CA VAL A 112 -49.49 -2.54 -43.38
C VAL A 112 -49.06 -1.19 -42.84
N ARG A 113 -50.00 -0.29 -42.61
CA ARG A 113 -49.74 1.00 -41.94
C ARG A 113 -50.62 1.22 -40.72
N LEU A 114 -51.66 0.43 -40.53
CA LEU A 114 -52.56 0.54 -39.38
C LEU A 114 -52.47 -0.73 -38.57
N VAL A 115 -52.13 -0.58 -37.29
CA VAL A 115 -51.91 -1.72 -36.39
C VAL A 115 -52.59 -1.49 -35.06
N LYS A 116 -53.03 -2.57 -34.43
CA LYS A 116 -53.60 -2.60 -33.09
C LYS A 116 -52.67 -3.39 -32.18
N GLU A 117 -52.29 -2.79 -31.05
CA GLU A 117 -51.44 -3.46 -30.06
C GLU A 117 -52.22 -4.55 -29.32
N GLN A 118 -51.65 -5.76 -29.30
CA GLN A 118 -52.16 -6.88 -28.52
C GLN A 118 -52.22 -6.53 -27.02
N GLY A 119 -53.32 -6.90 -26.36
CA GLY A 119 -53.50 -6.72 -24.91
C GLY A 119 -54.01 -5.33 -24.51
N THR A 120 -53.54 -4.24 -25.14
CA THR A 120 -54.03 -2.87 -24.83
C THR A 120 -55.15 -2.41 -25.77
N GLY A 121 -55.18 -2.94 -26.99
CA GLY A 121 -56.10 -2.55 -28.05
C GLY A 121 -55.86 -1.16 -28.66
N ARG A 122 -54.75 -0.50 -28.31
CA ARG A 122 -54.38 0.81 -28.85
C ARG A 122 -54.08 0.73 -30.34
N THR A 123 -54.63 1.64 -31.13
CA THR A 123 -54.47 1.66 -32.59
C THR A 123 -53.44 2.72 -33.00
N TYR A 124 -52.48 2.33 -33.84
CA TYR A 124 -51.39 3.18 -34.29
C TYR A 124 -51.31 3.21 -35.82
N TYR A 125 -50.87 4.35 -36.36
CA TYR A 125 -50.39 4.48 -37.72
C TYR A 125 -48.85 4.36 -37.75
N LEU A 126 -48.32 3.55 -38.66
CA LEU A 126 -46.89 3.30 -38.84
C LEU A 126 -46.34 4.14 -40.00
N SER A 127 -45.44 5.06 -39.69
CA SER A 127 -44.71 5.84 -40.67
C SER A 127 -43.34 5.21 -40.92
N TYR A 128 -43.25 4.42 -41.99
CA TYR A 128 -41.99 3.77 -42.38
C TYR A 128 -40.91 4.77 -42.78
N GLU A 129 -41.29 5.89 -43.42
CA GLU A 129 -40.36 6.93 -43.86
C GLU A 129 -39.69 7.64 -42.70
N LYS A 130 -40.44 7.92 -41.62
CA LYS A 130 -39.91 8.58 -40.41
C LYS A 130 -39.49 7.62 -39.31
N ASN A 131 -39.76 6.33 -39.49
CA ASN A 131 -39.58 5.32 -38.46
C ASN A 131 -40.32 5.67 -37.15
N LEU A 132 -41.59 6.08 -37.21
CA LEU A 132 -42.39 6.47 -36.04
C LEU A 132 -43.76 5.74 -36.02
N LYS A 133 -44.32 5.52 -34.83
CA LYS A 133 -45.73 5.13 -34.64
C LYS A 133 -46.54 6.30 -34.09
N LYS A 134 -47.70 6.60 -34.69
CA LYS A 134 -48.62 7.64 -34.24
C LYS A 134 -49.85 7.00 -33.62
N TYR A 135 -50.13 7.32 -32.36
CA TYR A 135 -51.30 6.79 -31.65
C TYR A 135 -52.59 7.52 -32.07
N HIS A 136 -53.66 6.77 -32.34
CA HIS A 136 -55.01 7.31 -32.50
C HIS A 136 -55.77 7.11 -31.18
N HIS A 137 -55.84 8.15 -30.34
CA HIS A 137 -56.44 8.06 -29.00
C HIS A 137 -57.97 8.05 -28.99
N SER A 138 -58.62 8.27 -30.14
CA SER A 138 -60.08 8.24 -30.28
C SER A 138 -60.52 7.74 -31.67
N PRO A 139 -61.74 7.19 -31.82
CA PRO A 139 -62.31 6.85 -33.13
C PRO A 139 -62.38 8.05 -34.08
N GLN A 140 -62.59 9.25 -33.56
CA GLN A 140 -62.62 10.50 -34.32
C GLN A 140 -61.24 10.81 -34.92
N ALA A 141 -60.16 10.66 -34.13
CA ALA A 141 -58.78 10.79 -34.60
C ALA A 141 -58.41 9.75 -35.68
N PHE A 142 -59.01 8.57 -35.65
CA PHE A 142 -58.85 7.55 -36.69
C PHE A 142 -59.62 7.92 -37.97
N ALA A 143 -60.88 8.34 -37.84
CA ALA A 143 -61.77 8.72 -38.94
C ALA A 143 -61.38 10.02 -39.65
N ALA A 144 -60.51 10.84 -39.04
CA ALA A 144 -59.96 12.06 -39.64
C ALA A 144 -59.20 11.82 -40.96
N TYR A 145 -58.76 10.59 -41.22
CA TYR A 145 -58.07 10.20 -42.44
C TYR A 145 -58.99 9.38 -43.34
N ARG A 146 -59.32 9.88 -44.53
CA ARG A 146 -60.23 9.21 -45.48
C ARG A 146 -59.78 7.81 -45.91
N SER A 147 -58.48 7.54 -45.89
CA SER A 147 -57.90 6.24 -46.24
C SER A 147 -57.91 5.23 -45.08
N ASN A 148 -58.21 5.67 -43.85
CA ASN A 148 -58.26 4.78 -42.70
C ASN A 148 -59.54 3.95 -42.74
N SER A 149 -59.38 2.64 -42.58
CA SER A 149 -60.48 1.69 -42.49
C SER A 149 -60.15 0.66 -41.43
N TRP A 150 -61.11 0.34 -40.56
CA TRP A 150 -60.92 -0.67 -39.51
C TRP A 150 -60.62 -2.06 -40.09
N ASN A 151 -61.09 -2.34 -41.32
CA ASN A 151 -60.78 -3.59 -42.03
C ASN A 151 -59.30 -3.71 -42.43
N ASN A 152 -58.55 -2.61 -42.42
CA ASN A 152 -57.13 -2.57 -42.76
C ASN A 152 -56.22 -2.60 -41.53
N VAL A 153 -56.77 -2.71 -40.32
CA VAL A 153 -56.03 -2.76 -39.06
C VAL A 153 -55.68 -4.21 -38.75
N ILE A 154 -54.39 -4.51 -38.59
CA ILE A 154 -53.94 -5.83 -38.10
C ILE A 154 -53.51 -5.75 -36.65
N GLU A 155 -53.64 -6.85 -35.91
CA GLU A 155 -53.13 -6.94 -34.54
C GLU A 155 -51.65 -7.32 -34.54
N VAL A 156 -50.82 -6.67 -33.72
CA VAL A 156 -49.37 -6.88 -33.62
C VAL A 156 -48.93 -6.97 -32.16
N SER A 157 -47.79 -7.60 -31.89
CA SER A 157 -47.30 -7.78 -30.53
C SER A 157 -46.76 -6.46 -29.96
N SER A 158 -46.81 -6.28 -28.64
CA SER A 158 -46.13 -5.16 -27.98
C SER A 158 -44.63 -5.14 -28.26
N ARG A 159 -44.00 -6.31 -28.49
CA ARG A 159 -42.57 -6.37 -28.85
C ARG A 159 -42.29 -5.72 -30.19
N ASP A 160 -43.12 -5.96 -31.21
CA ASP A 160 -42.99 -5.31 -32.52
C ASP A 160 -43.09 -3.78 -32.39
N LEU A 161 -44.13 -3.30 -31.70
CA LEU A 161 -44.35 -1.88 -31.50
C LEU A 161 -43.26 -1.20 -30.64
N SER A 162 -42.52 -1.95 -29.82
CA SER A 162 -41.43 -1.38 -29.01
C SER A 162 -40.26 -0.86 -29.86
N PHE A 163 -40.10 -1.36 -31.09
CA PHE A 163 -39.09 -0.89 -32.04
C PHE A 163 -39.51 0.36 -32.83
N TRP A 164 -40.70 0.90 -32.57
CA TRP A 164 -41.22 2.12 -33.17
C TRP A 164 -41.29 3.22 -32.11
N PRO A 165 -40.46 4.26 -32.21
CA PRO A 165 -40.60 5.45 -31.38
C PRO A 165 -41.95 6.14 -31.58
N ASP A 166 -42.50 6.71 -30.50
CA ASP A 166 -43.76 7.44 -30.54
C ASP A 166 -43.61 8.79 -31.26
N ALA A 167 -44.55 9.07 -32.18
CA ALA A 167 -44.72 10.37 -32.80
C ALA A 167 -45.36 11.36 -31.81
N THR A 168 -44.51 12.10 -31.07
CA THR A 168 -44.95 13.11 -30.09
C THR A 168 -44.78 14.54 -30.55
N LEU A 169 -44.27 14.76 -31.76
CA LEU A 169 -44.16 16.10 -32.34
C LEU A 169 -45.06 16.14 -33.56
N LEU A 170 -46.17 16.86 -33.45
CA LEU A 170 -47.18 16.94 -34.50
C LEU A 170 -47.30 18.37 -35.03
N LYS A 171 -47.59 18.51 -36.32
CA LYS A 171 -48.02 19.79 -36.91
C LYS A 171 -49.20 19.58 -37.85
N ALA A 172 -50.04 20.60 -37.95
CA ALA A 172 -51.18 20.62 -38.85
C ALA A 172 -50.74 20.85 -40.31
N GLU A 173 -51.46 20.29 -41.27
CA GLU A 173 -51.19 20.57 -42.69
C GLU A 173 -51.45 22.05 -43.01
N GLY A 174 -50.45 22.73 -43.57
CA GLY A 174 -50.52 24.17 -43.86
C GLY A 174 -50.30 25.10 -42.65
N ASP A 175 -50.06 24.56 -41.44
CA ASP A 175 -49.78 25.35 -40.23
C ASP A 175 -48.29 25.23 -39.82
N PRO A 176 -47.56 26.34 -39.62
CA PRO A 176 -46.17 26.29 -39.16
C PRO A 176 -46.01 25.85 -37.70
N LYS A 177 -47.08 25.85 -36.88
CA LYS A 177 -46.99 25.53 -35.46
C LYS A 177 -46.68 24.05 -35.22
N VAL A 178 -45.63 23.81 -34.42
CA VAL A 178 -45.28 22.47 -33.94
C VAL A 178 -45.80 22.28 -32.52
N TYR A 179 -46.47 21.17 -32.28
CA TYR A 179 -47.04 20.79 -31.01
C TYR A 179 -46.33 19.57 -30.43
N PHE A 180 -46.00 19.62 -29.14
CA PHE A 180 -45.63 18.43 -28.37
C PHE A 180 -46.88 17.74 -27.85
N ILE A 181 -46.98 16.42 -28.07
CA ILE A 181 -48.06 15.57 -27.57
C ILE A 181 -47.59 14.84 -26.31
N THR A 182 -48.27 15.11 -25.21
CA THR A 182 -47.99 14.51 -23.90
C THR A 182 -48.55 13.07 -23.81
N LYS A 183 -48.10 12.29 -22.82
CA LYS A 183 -48.57 10.91 -22.62
C LYS A 183 -50.08 10.81 -22.31
N ASP A 184 -50.68 11.86 -21.76
CA ASP A 184 -52.11 11.98 -21.47
C ASP A 184 -52.93 12.54 -22.66
N ASN A 185 -52.36 12.54 -23.87
CA ASN A 185 -53.00 12.99 -25.12
C ASN A 185 -53.43 14.47 -25.08
N LYS A 186 -52.58 15.34 -24.54
CA LYS A 186 -52.71 16.80 -24.65
C LYS A 186 -51.70 17.32 -25.67
N ARG A 187 -52.00 18.46 -26.30
CA ARG A 187 -51.10 19.16 -27.23
C ARG A 187 -50.60 20.45 -26.60
N ALA A 188 -49.29 20.69 -26.67
CA ALA A 188 -48.65 21.91 -26.21
C ALA A 188 -47.94 22.59 -27.38
N TRP A 189 -48.32 23.82 -27.72
CA TRP A 189 -47.66 24.55 -28.80
C TRP A 189 -46.25 24.99 -28.37
N ILE A 190 -45.23 24.57 -29.12
CA ILE A 190 -43.83 24.93 -28.86
C ILE A 190 -43.61 26.37 -29.35
N PRO A 191 -43.36 27.35 -28.45
CA PRO A 191 -43.46 28.77 -28.82
C PRO A 191 -42.32 29.29 -29.70
N SER A 192 -41.18 28.61 -29.74
CA SER A 192 -39.99 29.04 -30.50
C SER A 192 -39.06 27.87 -30.85
N GLU A 193 -38.18 28.09 -31.83
CA GLU A 193 -37.10 27.14 -32.16
C GLU A 193 -36.15 26.92 -30.98
N SER A 194 -35.86 27.96 -30.18
CA SER A 194 -35.01 27.79 -28.98
C SER A 194 -35.65 26.85 -27.95
N GLU A 195 -36.96 26.91 -27.75
CA GLU A 195 -37.68 25.97 -26.87
C GLU A 195 -37.73 24.55 -27.44
N PHE A 196 -37.71 24.43 -28.78
CA PHE A 196 -37.62 23.16 -29.48
C PHE A 196 -36.23 22.52 -29.28
N ASP A 197 -35.16 23.31 -29.44
CA ASP A 197 -33.78 22.84 -29.27
C ASP A 197 -33.44 22.57 -27.80
N ASN A 198 -33.91 23.41 -26.85
CA ASN A 198 -33.73 23.21 -25.40
C ASN A 198 -34.42 21.92 -24.88
N ALA A 199 -35.43 21.45 -25.62
CA ALA A 199 -36.15 20.21 -25.38
C ALA A 199 -35.49 18.97 -26.03
N ASP A 200 -34.33 19.16 -26.67
CA ASP A 200 -33.61 18.16 -27.46
C ASP A 200 -34.48 17.54 -28.58
N PHE A 201 -35.52 18.25 -29.03
CA PHE A 201 -36.39 17.77 -30.08
C PHE A 201 -35.69 17.75 -31.42
N GLN A 202 -36.08 16.80 -32.26
CA GLN A 202 -35.49 16.61 -33.58
C GLN A 202 -36.51 17.00 -34.64
N TRP A 203 -36.15 17.95 -35.51
CA TRP A 203 -37.02 18.43 -36.58
C TRP A 203 -37.50 17.30 -37.51
N ASN A 204 -36.67 16.28 -37.72
CA ASN A 204 -37.03 15.10 -38.51
C ASN A 204 -38.16 14.26 -37.89
N ASN A 205 -38.39 14.38 -36.58
CA ASN A 205 -39.45 13.66 -35.87
C ASN A 205 -40.81 14.38 -35.92
N VAL A 206 -40.87 15.61 -36.45
CA VAL A 206 -42.13 16.35 -36.58
C VAL A 206 -43.01 15.71 -37.65
N THR A 207 -44.18 15.22 -37.25
CA THR A 207 -45.13 14.51 -38.12
C THR A 207 -46.29 15.42 -38.52
N THR A 208 -46.53 15.56 -39.82
CA THR A 208 -47.70 16.29 -40.33
C THR A 208 -48.95 15.43 -40.18
N VAL A 209 -50.01 15.98 -39.59
CA VAL A 209 -51.29 15.31 -39.33
C VAL A 209 -52.47 16.14 -39.83
N ASN A 210 -53.63 15.51 -39.99
CA ASN A 210 -54.86 16.21 -40.37
C ASN A 210 -55.33 17.16 -39.25
N ASN A 211 -55.89 18.31 -39.60
CA ASN A 211 -56.37 19.30 -38.61
C ASN A 211 -57.47 18.73 -37.70
N ALA A 212 -58.34 17.86 -38.21
CA ALA A 212 -59.37 17.21 -37.41
C ALA A 212 -58.77 16.23 -36.39
N ASP A 213 -57.66 15.57 -36.70
CA ASP A 213 -56.92 14.69 -35.78
C ASP A 213 -56.23 15.52 -34.69
N LEU A 214 -55.44 16.54 -35.07
CA LEU A 214 -54.77 17.41 -34.11
C LEU A 214 -55.75 18.16 -33.19
N GLY A 215 -56.96 18.44 -33.68
CA GLY A 215 -58.06 19.03 -32.92
C GLY A 215 -58.69 18.12 -31.87
N THR A 216 -58.42 16.82 -31.89
CA THR A 216 -58.92 15.88 -30.85
C THR A 216 -58.09 15.89 -29.56
N TYR A 217 -56.95 16.60 -29.52
CA TYR A 217 -56.10 16.74 -28.34
C TYR A 217 -56.45 18.01 -27.57
N ILE A 218 -56.49 17.94 -26.24
CA ILE A 218 -56.73 19.11 -25.38
C ILE A 218 -55.48 19.99 -25.36
N GLU A 219 -55.64 21.30 -25.55
CA GLU A 219 -54.51 22.24 -25.60
C GLU A 219 -54.05 22.68 -24.19
N VAL A 220 -52.73 22.72 -23.97
CA VAL A 220 -52.09 23.19 -22.74
C VAL A 220 -50.91 24.12 -23.04
N THR A 221 -50.55 24.98 -22.09
CA THR A 221 -49.39 25.87 -22.22
C THR A 221 -48.10 25.07 -22.21
N TYR A 222 -47.21 25.33 -23.17
CA TYR A 222 -45.92 24.68 -23.23
C TYR A 222 -45.00 25.10 -22.07
N ASN A 223 -44.37 24.10 -21.46
CA ASN A 223 -43.34 24.23 -20.44
C ASN A 223 -42.34 23.10 -20.68
N ILE A 224 -41.04 23.40 -20.66
CA ILE A 224 -39.96 22.41 -20.85
C ILE A 224 -40.08 21.19 -19.92
N ASN A 225 -40.71 21.34 -18.76
CA ASN A 225 -41.01 20.23 -17.85
C ASN A 225 -42.02 19.23 -18.41
N LEU A 226 -42.96 19.65 -19.28
CA LEU A 226 -43.86 18.73 -20.01
C LEU A 226 -43.09 17.77 -20.91
N VAL A 227 -41.94 18.22 -21.44
CA VAL A 227 -41.05 17.38 -22.25
C VAL A 227 -40.26 16.42 -21.36
N ARG A 228 -39.81 16.87 -20.19
CA ARG A 228 -39.04 16.06 -19.24
C ARG A 228 -39.92 15.02 -18.51
N GLU A 229 -41.24 15.22 -18.50
CA GLU A 229 -42.27 14.23 -18.11
C GLU A 229 -42.45 13.06 -19.10
N ARG A 230 -41.74 13.05 -20.25
CA ARG A 230 -41.63 11.82 -21.06
C ARG A 230 -40.95 10.67 -20.30
N SER A 231 -40.28 10.97 -19.18
CA SER A 231 -39.74 9.99 -18.22
C SER A 231 -40.65 9.72 -17.00
N ALA A 232 -41.69 10.50 -16.75
CA ALA A 232 -42.62 10.29 -15.64
C ALA A 232 -43.95 11.01 -15.89
N ALA A 233 -44.99 10.25 -16.25
CA ALA A 233 -46.38 10.59 -16.00
C ALA A 233 -46.69 10.17 -14.55
N ALA A 234 -47.57 10.80 -13.77
CA ALA A 234 -48.37 12.01 -13.88
C ALA A 234 -49.03 12.15 -12.50
N ASP A 235 -49.31 13.36 -12.01
CA ASP A 235 -50.71 13.70 -11.76
C ASP A 235 -50.94 15.21 -11.68
N ASN A 236 -52.05 15.62 -12.26
CA ASN A 236 -52.56 16.97 -12.42
C ASN A 236 -53.69 17.24 -11.43
N THR A 237 -53.91 18.51 -11.10
CA THR A 237 -55.21 19.25 -11.03
C THR A 237 -54.89 20.61 -10.38
N GLY A 238 -55.39 21.80 -10.73
CA GLY A 238 -56.39 22.27 -11.68
C GLY A 238 -57.15 23.50 -11.10
N GLN A 239 -56.85 24.72 -11.57
CA GLN A 239 -57.73 25.94 -11.70
C GLN A 239 -58.04 26.89 -10.48
N PRO A 240 -58.54 28.17 -10.67
CA PRO A 240 -57.72 29.40 -10.79
C PRO A 240 -58.18 30.68 -9.99
N ALA A 241 -57.44 31.80 -10.21
CA ALA A 241 -57.68 33.24 -9.95
C ALA A 241 -56.99 33.82 -8.68
N SER A 242 -56.29 34.97 -8.66
CA SER A 242 -56.31 36.18 -9.50
C SER A 242 -55.03 37.04 -9.36
N THR A 243 -54.72 37.75 -10.46
CA THR A 243 -53.99 39.02 -10.68
C THR A 243 -53.25 39.76 -9.55
N THR A 244 -51.93 39.91 -9.69
CA THR A 244 -51.18 41.21 -9.71
C THR A 244 -49.67 41.01 -9.97
N PRO A 245 -49.02 41.76 -10.88
CA PRO A 245 -47.56 41.93 -10.92
C PRO A 245 -47.14 43.35 -10.47
N PRO A 246 -45.85 43.66 -10.20
CA PRO A 246 -44.66 42.80 -10.06
C PRO A 246 -43.86 43.09 -8.76
N ALA A 247 -43.09 42.11 -8.27
CA ALA A 247 -41.99 42.37 -7.35
C ALA A 247 -40.78 41.48 -7.71
N SER A 248 -39.64 42.13 -7.85
CA SER A 248 -38.26 41.64 -8.01
C SER A 248 -38.03 40.12 -7.94
N LEU A 249 -37.40 39.57 -8.98
CA LEU A 249 -36.79 38.24 -9.02
C LEU A 249 -36.03 37.93 -7.71
N PRO A 250 -36.49 36.96 -6.89
CA PRO A 250 -35.62 36.35 -5.91
C PRO A 250 -34.67 35.39 -6.64
N ALA A 251 -33.45 35.26 -6.12
CA ALA A 251 -32.55 34.19 -6.47
C ALA A 251 -33.31 32.84 -6.45
N SER A 252 -33.16 32.05 -7.51
CA SER A 252 -33.62 30.65 -7.63
C SER A 252 -33.66 29.96 -6.26
N ALA A 253 -34.86 29.84 -5.65
CA ALA A 253 -35.00 29.25 -4.33
C ALA A 253 -34.44 27.82 -4.32
N ALA A 254 -33.69 27.47 -3.28
CA ALA A 254 -33.18 26.12 -3.11
C ALA A 254 -34.35 25.14 -2.95
N GLN A 255 -34.47 24.15 -3.85
CA GLN A 255 -35.54 23.15 -3.80
C GLN A 255 -34.96 21.74 -3.88
N LEU A 256 -35.41 20.85 -3.00
CA LEU A 256 -35.09 19.42 -3.04
C LEU A 256 -36.34 18.66 -3.50
N ILE A 257 -36.23 17.97 -4.62
CA ILE A 257 -37.32 17.15 -5.17
C ILE A 257 -37.05 15.69 -4.81
N ALA A 258 -37.98 15.07 -4.08
CA ALA A 258 -37.95 13.65 -3.74
C ALA A 258 -38.98 12.89 -4.57
N SER A 259 -38.56 11.78 -5.18
CA SER A 259 -39.45 10.86 -5.89
C SER A 259 -39.04 9.41 -5.66
N LEU A 260 -39.94 8.46 -5.95
CA LEU A 260 -39.55 7.06 -6.07
C LEU A 260 -38.65 6.90 -7.30
N ASP A 261 -37.57 6.14 -7.16
CA ASP A 261 -36.65 5.85 -8.26
C ASP A 261 -37.09 4.58 -9.01
N SER A 262 -36.84 4.51 -10.31
CA SER A 262 -37.17 3.33 -11.12
C SER A 262 -36.40 2.07 -10.72
N SER A 263 -35.29 2.20 -9.99
CA SER A 263 -34.56 1.07 -9.40
C SER A 263 -35.19 0.53 -8.12
N SER A 264 -36.29 1.13 -7.62
CA SER A 264 -37.03 0.59 -6.49
C SER A 264 -37.57 -0.80 -6.85
N PRO A 265 -37.40 -1.81 -5.97
CA PRO A 265 -37.80 -3.19 -6.26
C PRO A 265 -39.32 -3.31 -6.43
N SER A 266 -39.75 -4.22 -7.31
CA SER A 266 -41.13 -4.69 -7.37
C SER A 266 -41.50 -5.49 -6.10
N ALA A 267 -42.79 -5.74 -5.89
CA ALA A 267 -43.25 -6.61 -4.81
C ALA A 267 -42.49 -7.95 -4.82
N SER A 268 -41.97 -8.35 -3.67
CA SER A 268 -41.08 -9.51 -3.52
C SER A 268 -41.34 -10.25 -2.21
N LEU A 269 -40.64 -11.37 -2.04
CA LEU A 269 -40.66 -12.18 -0.84
C LEU A 269 -39.31 -12.08 -0.14
N PHE A 270 -39.32 -11.76 1.15
CA PHE A 270 -38.12 -11.73 2.01
C PHE A 270 -38.21 -12.82 3.08
N PRO A 271 -37.20 -13.70 3.19
CA PRO A 271 -37.11 -14.62 4.31
C PRO A 271 -36.73 -13.85 5.59
N PHE A 272 -37.24 -14.28 6.74
CA PHE A 272 -36.72 -13.87 8.03
C PHE A 272 -35.24 -14.26 8.20
N SER A 273 -34.55 -13.64 9.16
CA SER A 273 -33.11 -13.84 9.42
C SER A 273 -32.21 -13.45 8.24
N THR A 274 -32.58 -12.40 7.51
CA THR A 274 -31.78 -11.83 6.40
C THR A 274 -31.40 -10.39 6.70
N ALA A 275 -30.25 -9.95 6.20
CA ALA A 275 -29.73 -8.60 6.39
C ALA A 275 -29.89 -7.75 5.12
N ASP A 276 -29.90 -6.42 5.27
CA ASP A 276 -29.73 -5.44 4.18
C ASP A 276 -30.48 -5.76 2.87
N ASN A 277 -31.75 -6.15 3.02
CA ASN A 277 -32.65 -6.41 1.90
C ASN A 277 -33.06 -5.08 1.26
N LEU A 278 -32.91 -4.94 -0.05
CA LEU A 278 -33.37 -3.74 -0.76
C LEU A 278 -34.90 -3.71 -0.78
N VAL A 279 -35.52 -2.71 -0.17
CA VAL A 279 -36.99 -2.59 -0.06
C VAL A 279 -37.57 -1.38 -0.80
N SER A 280 -36.78 -0.32 -0.99
CA SER A 280 -37.19 0.85 -1.77
C SER A 280 -35.98 1.62 -2.26
N ALA A 281 -36.16 2.43 -3.31
CA ALA A 281 -35.15 3.37 -3.76
C ALA A 281 -35.79 4.72 -4.10
N PHE A 282 -35.17 5.81 -3.67
CA PHE A 282 -35.63 7.18 -3.87
C PHE A 282 -34.62 8.00 -4.65
N LYS A 283 -35.10 8.88 -5.50
CA LYS A 283 -34.29 9.90 -6.15
C LYS A 283 -34.47 11.21 -5.41
N LEU A 284 -33.37 11.78 -4.92
CA LEU A 284 -33.33 13.13 -4.36
C LEU A 284 -32.59 14.04 -5.34
N GLN A 285 -33.28 15.05 -5.88
CA GLN A 285 -32.75 15.97 -6.87
C GLN A 285 -32.71 17.39 -6.33
N ALA A 286 -31.53 18.01 -6.32
CA ALA A 286 -31.38 19.40 -5.92
C ALA A 286 -31.57 20.31 -7.14
N ALA A 287 -32.55 21.21 -7.08
CA ALA A 287 -32.82 22.21 -8.09
C ALA A 287 -32.37 23.59 -7.60
N GLY A 288 -31.71 24.35 -8.48
CA GLY A 288 -31.41 25.76 -8.23
C GLY A 288 -30.18 26.02 -7.37
N SER A 289 -29.84 25.16 -6.40
CA SER A 289 -28.63 25.27 -5.57
C SER A 289 -28.15 23.91 -5.04
N ARG A 290 -26.96 23.88 -4.41
CA ARG A 290 -26.47 22.71 -3.66
C ARG A 290 -27.33 22.53 -2.41
N ILE A 291 -27.66 21.28 -2.08
CA ILE A 291 -28.43 20.95 -0.88
C ILE A 291 -27.70 19.89 -0.07
N ASP A 292 -27.58 20.16 1.23
CA ASP A 292 -27.02 19.23 2.21
C ASP A 292 -28.16 18.66 3.06
N VAL A 293 -28.44 17.36 2.89
CA VAL A 293 -29.45 16.62 3.64
C VAL A 293 -28.86 16.18 4.98
N LYS A 294 -29.52 16.54 6.08
CA LYS A 294 -29.13 16.25 7.46
C LYS A 294 -29.73 14.97 8.00
N SER A 295 -30.97 14.64 7.65
CA SER A 295 -31.56 13.36 8.04
C SER A 295 -32.73 12.99 7.15
N ILE A 296 -33.02 11.69 7.08
CA ILE A 296 -34.19 11.14 6.42
C ILE A 296 -34.89 10.18 7.37
N LYS A 297 -36.19 10.38 7.57
CA LYS A 297 -37.04 9.47 8.32
C LYS A 297 -37.75 8.49 7.38
N ILE A 298 -37.48 7.21 7.58
CA ILE A 298 -38.12 6.09 6.88
C ILE A 298 -39.27 5.58 7.72
N THR A 299 -40.45 5.45 7.12
CA THR A 299 -41.68 4.94 7.73
C THR A 299 -42.04 3.59 7.13
N LYS A 300 -42.51 2.66 7.97
CA LYS A 300 -43.02 1.35 7.60
C LYS A 300 -44.55 1.36 7.62
N GLN A 301 -45.20 0.81 6.59
CA GLN A 301 -46.61 0.41 6.67
C GLN A 301 -46.74 -1.12 6.52
N GLY A 302 -47.97 -1.63 6.61
CA GLY A 302 -48.25 -3.07 6.64
C GLY A 302 -48.24 -3.67 8.05
N ILE A 303 -48.47 -4.98 8.12
CA ILE A 303 -48.77 -5.72 9.36
C ILE A 303 -47.54 -6.38 10.01
N LEU A 304 -46.34 -6.19 9.47
CA LEU A 304 -45.12 -6.64 10.13
C LEU A 304 -44.91 -5.86 11.44
N ASN A 305 -44.71 -6.57 12.56
CA ASN A 305 -44.34 -5.93 13.82
C ASN A 305 -42.94 -5.30 13.70
N GLN A 306 -42.81 -4.04 14.14
CA GLN A 306 -41.54 -3.30 14.09
C GLN A 306 -40.39 -4.00 14.83
N SER A 307 -40.67 -4.85 15.82
CA SER A 307 -39.66 -5.60 16.56
C SER A 307 -38.88 -6.60 15.70
N TYR A 308 -39.40 -6.96 14.53
CA TYR A 308 -38.70 -7.81 13.57
C TYR A 308 -37.75 -7.05 12.65
N ILE A 309 -37.66 -5.72 12.75
CA ILE A 309 -36.73 -4.91 11.95
C ILE A 309 -35.49 -4.62 12.79
N THR A 310 -34.36 -5.18 12.39
CA THR A 310 -33.10 -5.05 13.13
C THR A 310 -32.32 -3.81 12.71
N SER A 311 -32.46 -3.37 11.46
CA SER A 311 -31.78 -2.18 10.96
C SER A 311 -32.42 -1.62 9.71
N ILE A 312 -32.22 -0.31 9.50
CA ILE A 312 -32.50 0.39 8.25
C ILE A 312 -31.24 1.16 7.85
N ALA A 313 -30.64 0.78 6.74
CA ALA A 313 -29.51 1.49 6.15
C ALA A 313 -29.96 2.23 4.89
N LEU A 314 -29.31 3.37 4.64
CA LEU A 314 -29.42 4.11 3.39
C LEU A 314 -28.10 4.00 2.65
N GLU A 315 -28.14 3.50 1.43
CA GLU A 315 -26.99 3.39 0.54
C GLU A 315 -27.15 4.30 -0.69
N ASP A 316 -26.05 4.70 -1.31
CA ASP A 316 -26.09 5.33 -2.62
C ASP A 316 -26.26 4.30 -3.76
N ALA A 317 -26.30 4.79 -5.00
CA ALA A 317 -26.41 3.93 -6.19
C ALA A 317 -25.27 2.91 -6.33
N ASN A 318 -24.10 3.20 -5.73
CA ASN A 318 -22.90 2.39 -5.81
C ASN A 318 -22.77 1.41 -4.63
N GLY A 319 -23.74 1.38 -3.71
CA GLY A 319 -23.72 0.50 -2.52
C GLY A 319 -22.89 1.06 -1.35
N VAL A 320 -22.56 2.36 -1.36
CA VAL A 320 -21.89 3.01 -0.23
C VAL A 320 -22.94 3.32 0.84
N GLU A 321 -22.79 2.78 2.06
CA GLU A 321 -23.66 3.11 3.21
C GLU A 321 -23.44 4.57 3.61
N LEU A 322 -24.51 5.36 3.56
CA LEU A 322 -24.56 6.77 3.93
C LEU A 322 -24.93 6.96 5.41
N GLY A 323 -25.67 6.00 5.98
CA GLY A 323 -26.08 5.99 7.38
C GLY A 323 -27.00 4.82 7.70
N ARG A 324 -27.16 4.53 9.00
CA ARG A 324 -27.98 3.40 9.50
C ARG A 324 -28.70 3.76 10.80
N ALA A 325 -29.90 3.22 10.96
CA ALA A 325 -30.63 3.14 12.22
C ALA A 325 -30.73 1.68 12.70
N ASN A 326 -30.60 1.46 14.01
CA ASN A 326 -30.64 0.13 14.63
C ASN A 326 -32.07 -0.22 15.07
N GLY A 327 -32.93 -0.46 14.08
CA GLY A 327 -34.34 -0.81 14.26
C GLY A 327 -35.30 0.36 14.08
N MET A 328 -36.54 0.19 14.54
CA MET A 328 -37.62 1.18 14.41
C MET A 328 -38.29 1.52 15.73
N ASN A 329 -38.76 2.76 15.84
CA ASN A 329 -39.66 3.22 16.89
C ASN A 329 -40.90 3.89 16.26
N ASN A 330 -42.09 3.57 16.77
CA ASN A 330 -43.37 4.03 16.24
C ASN A 330 -43.49 3.85 14.71
N ASN A 331 -43.14 2.65 14.21
CA ASN A 331 -43.09 2.29 12.78
C ASN A 331 -42.21 3.20 11.92
N SER A 332 -41.21 3.86 12.51
CA SER A 332 -40.30 4.73 11.78
C SER A 332 -38.87 4.66 12.30
N ALA A 333 -37.91 5.05 11.48
CA ALA A 333 -36.53 5.26 11.89
C ALA A 333 -35.95 6.49 11.22
N VAL A 334 -35.17 7.27 11.97
CA VAL A 334 -34.44 8.41 11.45
C VAL A 334 -33.01 7.99 11.19
N VAL A 335 -32.56 8.12 9.94
CA VAL A 335 -31.15 7.99 9.59
C VAL A 335 -30.56 9.39 9.60
N ASP A 336 -29.64 9.62 10.54
CA ASP A 336 -29.01 10.92 10.77
C ASP A 336 -27.67 11.03 10.03
N PHE A 337 -27.51 12.12 9.29
CA PHE A 337 -26.31 12.53 8.56
C PHE A 337 -25.70 13.81 9.16
N SER A 338 -26.12 14.22 10.36
CA SER A 338 -25.73 15.50 10.97
C SER A 338 -24.21 15.73 11.01
N GLY A 339 -23.42 14.68 11.28
CA GLY A 339 -21.96 14.70 11.32
C GLY A 339 -21.27 14.70 9.94
N SER A 340 -21.92 14.20 8.90
CA SER A 340 -21.42 14.25 7.51
C SER A 340 -22.62 14.32 6.55
N PRO A 341 -23.12 15.54 6.27
CA PRO A 341 -24.36 15.71 5.51
C PRO A 341 -24.28 15.10 4.12
N LEU A 342 -25.37 14.49 3.68
CA LEU A 342 -25.47 14.01 2.31
C LEU A 342 -25.58 15.21 1.36
N MET A 343 -24.47 15.49 0.68
CA MET A 343 -24.36 16.59 -0.27
C MET A 343 -24.88 16.19 -1.65
N ILE A 344 -25.83 16.98 -2.15
CA ILE A 344 -26.36 16.89 -3.51
C ILE A 344 -26.00 18.19 -4.22
N ALA A 345 -25.15 18.09 -5.24
CA ALA A 345 -24.71 19.25 -5.99
C ALA A 345 -25.88 19.93 -6.73
N ARG A 346 -25.70 21.21 -7.07
CA ARG A 346 -26.71 21.98 -7.81
C ARG A 346 -27.08 21.28 -9.11
N ASN A 347 -28.39 21.16 -9.37
CA ASN A 347 -28.96 20.55 -10.57
C ASN A 347 -28.54 19.09 -10.78
N SER A 348 -28.15 18.39 -9.72
CA SER A 348 -27.84 16.96 -9.75
C SER A 348 -28.79 16.17 -8.84
N TYR A 349 -28.67 14.86 -8.89
CA TYR A 349 -29.45 13.96 -8.04
C TYR A 349 -28.58 12.88 -7.42
N LYS A 350 -29.07 12.31 -6.32
CA LYS A 350 -28.57 11.09 -5.71
C LYS A 350 -29.71 10.07 -5.64
N VAL A 351 -29.39 8.81 -5.91
CA VAL A 351 -30.30 7.69 -5.63
C VAL A 351 -29.96 7.17 -4.23
N LEU A 352 -30.99 7.01 -3.41
CA LEU A 352 -30.93 6.48 -2.07
C LEU A 352 -31.66 5.15 -2.01
N ARG A 353 -30.94 4.07 -1.71
CA ARG A 353 -31.46 2.72 -1.58
C ARG A 353 -31.72 2.43 -0.11
N VAL A 354 -32.95 2.03 0.21
CA VAL A 354 -33.33 1.61 1.57
C VAL A 354 -33.09 0.12 1.72
N LYS A 355 -32.26 -0.22 2.69
CA LYS A 355 -31.82 -1.57 3.01
C LYS A 355 -32.33 -1.94 4.39
N VAL A 356 -33.03 -3.06 4.53
CA VAL A 356 -33.69 -3.45 5.79
C VAL A 356 -33.24 -4.84 6.21
N GLY A 357 -32.82 -4.96 7.48
CA GLY A 357 -32.56 -6.23 8.14
C GLY A 357 -33.79 -6.77 8.86
N PHE A 358 -34.00 -8.08 8.77
CA PHE A 358 -35.11 -8.78 9.42
C PHE A 358 -34.59 -9.79 10.45
N ALA A 359 -35.13 -9.72 11.67
CA ALA A 359 -34.86 -10.68 12.73
C ALA A 359 -35.44 -12.07 12.41
N GLN A 360 -35.21 -13.04 13.30
CA GLN A 360 -35.89 -14.32 13.21
C GLN A 360 -37.41 -14.13 13.44
N GLY A 361 -38.23 -14.74 12.58
CA GLY A 361 -39.69 -14.71 12.69
C GLY A 361 -40.27 -16.12 12.71
N THR A 362 -41.39 -16.29 13.41
CA THR A 362 -42.07 -17.58 13.64
C THR A 362 -43.41 -17.69 12.93
N ASN A 363 -43.88 -16.63 12.26
CA ASN A 363 -45.19 -16.55 11.62
C ASN A 363 -45.06 -16.31 10.11
N ILE A 364 -46.02 -16.83 9.36
CA ILE A 364 -46.15 -16.60 7.91
C ILE A 364 -47.21 -15.52 7.65
N ASN A 365 -47.08 -14.79 6.52
CA ASN A 365 -48.00 -13.75 6.03
C ASN A 365 -47.83 -12.33 6.60
N HIS A 366 -46.63 -11.94 7.01
CA HIS A 366 -46.38 -10.52 7.29
C HIS A 366 -46.17 -9.74 5.99
N THR A 367 -46.67 -8.50 5.94
CA THR A 367 -46.40 -7.57 4.85
C THR A 367 -45.78 -6.28 5.36
N ALA A 368 -44.85 -5.72 4.59
CA ALA A 368 -44.25 -4.42 4.87
C ALA A 368 -43.84 -3.71 3.58
N ASN A 369 -44.02 -2.40 3.56
CA ASN A 369 -43.40 -1.48 2.61
C ASN A 369 -42.74 -0.34 3.39
N PHE A 370 -41.76 0.30 2.77
CA PHE A 370 -40.92 1.31 3.41
C PHE A 370 -40.87 2.56 2.55
N GLY A 371 -41.07 3.71 3.17
CA GLY A 371 -41.33 4.96 2.48
C GLY A 371 -40.91 6.21 3.24
N ILE A 372 -41.01 7.34 2.57
CA ILE A 372 -40.95 8.68 3.18
C ILE A 372 -42.39 9.19 3.23
N GLN A 373 -42.91 9.45 4.42
CA GLN A 373 -44.34 9.70 4.62
C GLN A 373 -44.73 11.15 4.26
N SER A 374 -43.85 12.11 4.53
CA SER A 374 -44.08 13.54 4.30
C SER A 374 -42.81 14.27 3.92
N GLU A 375 -42.93 15.47 3.35
CA GLU A 375 -41.79 16.37 3.07
C GLU A 375 -40.98 16.70 4.33
N GLY A 376 -41.65 16.77 5.50
CA GLY A 376 -41.02 17.05 6.79
C GLY A 376 -40.10 15.94 7.29
N ASP A 377 -40.16 14.75 6.69
CA ASP A 377 -39.30 13.61 7.02
C ASP A 377 -37.90 13.73 6.39
N ILE A 378 -37.66 14.71 5.51
CA ILE A 378 -36.35 15.03 4.98
C ILE A 378 -35.89 16.36 5.58
N LYS A 379 -34.78 16.35 6.34
CA LYS A 379 -34.21 17.57 6.93
C LYS A 379 -33.00 18.05 6.14
N THR A 380 -32.89 19.35 5.90
CA THR A 380 -31.80 20.00 5.15
C THR A 380 -31.09 21.06 6.01
N SER A 381 -29.84 21.39 5.67
CA SER A 381 -28.96 22.28 6.47
C SER A 381 -29.33 23.77 6.38
N SER A 382 -30.02 24.16 5.32
CA SER A 382 -30.70 25.45 5.11
C SER A 382 -32.09 25.10 4.61
N PRO A 383 -33.19 25.79 5.01
CA PRO A 383 -34.57 25.42 4.66
C PRO A 383 -34.81 25.53 3.15
N ALA A 384 -34.33 24.55 2.40
CA ALA A 384 -34.68 24.29 1.04
C ALA A 384 -36.08 23.69 1.05
N ALA A 385 -36.96 24.17 0.17
CA ALA A 385 -38.28 23.59 0.04
C ALA A 385 -38.14 22.13 -0.41
N VAL A 386 -38.56 21.19 0.44
CA VAL A 386 -38.67 19.78 0.06
C VAL A 386 -40.01 19.62 -0.63
N SER A 387 -40.00 19.01 -1.81
CA SER A 387 -41.19 18.80 -2.63
C SER A 387 -41.18 17.41 -3.26
N GLY A 388 -42.35 16.87 -3.57
CA GLY A 388 -42.50 15.53 -4.12
C GLY A 388 -43.96 15.08 -4.02
N ILE A 389 -44.29 13.94 -4.63
CA ILE A 389 -45.62 13.33 -4.49
C ILE A 389 -45.59 12.42 -3.26
N PHE A 390 -45.78 12.99 -2.08
CA PHE A 390 -45.85 12.23 -0.82
C PHE A 390 -47.26 11.64 -0.62
N PRO A 391 -47.38 10.44 -0.02
CA PRO A 391 -46.30 9.64 0.56
C PRO A 391 -45.52 8.84 -0.51
N LEU A 392 -44.19 8.80 -0.39
CA LEU A 392 -43.30 8.07 -1.29
C LEU A 392 -43.02 6.68 -0.72
N PHE A 393 -43.78 5.67 -1.12
CA PHE A 393 -43.58 4.29 -0.67
C PHE A 393 -43.13 3.36 -1.81
N GLY A 394 -42.22 2.45 -1.47
CA GLY A 394 -41.95 1.29 -2.30
C GLY A 394 -43.12 0.31 -2.32
N GLN A 395 -42.98 -0.75 -3.12
CA GLN A 395 -43.97 -1.81 -3.21
C GLN A 395 -44.10 -2.59 -1.88
N THR A 396 -45.24 -3.26 -1.70
CA THR A 396 -45.47 -4.12 -0.53
C THR A 396 -44.76 -5.46 -0.70
N HIS A 397 -43.90 -5.80 0.25
CA HIS A 397 -43.17 -7.07 0.30
C HIS A 397 -43.81 -8.02 1.31
N LYS A 398 -43.69 -9.33 1.05
CA LYS A 398 -44.16 -10.39 1.95
C LYS A 398 -42.97 -11.00 2.69
N LEU A 399 -43.10 -11.17 4.00
CA LEU A 399 -42.11 -11.88 4.81
C LEU A 399 -42.56 -13.31 5.10
N VAL A 400 -41.61 -14.25 5.02
CA VAL A 400 -41.84 -15.68 5.25
C VAL A 400 -40.79 -16.30 6.15
N ILE A 401 -41.15 -17.41 6.80
CA ILE A 401 -40.25 -18.21 7.62
C ILE A 401 -39.18 -18.86 6.73
N SER A 402 -37.92 -18.81 7.18
CA SER A 402 -36.73 -19.27 6.46
C SER A 402 -36.08 -20.52 7.05
N SER A 403 -36.76 -21.19 8.00
CA SER A 403 -36.23 -22.32 8.78
C SER A 403 -35.65 -23.40 7.88
N GLY A 404 -34.34 -23.65 8.01
CA GLY A 404 -33.60 -24.67 7.26
C GLY A 404 -33.22 -24.28 5.83
N LEU A 405 -33.50 -23.05 5.37
CA LEU A 405 -33.20 -22.59 4.01
C LEU A 405 -32.10 -21.54 3.95
N VAL A 406 -32.12 -20.58 4.88
CA VAL A 406 -31.17 -19.46 4.91
C VAL A 406 -30.08 -19.75 5.94
N GLY A 407 -28.83 -19.45 5.58
CA GLY A 407 -27.66 -19.61 6.45
C GLY A 407 -27.67 -18.65 7.65
N GLN A 408 -26.96 -19.02 8.72
CA GLN A 408 -26.68 -18.15 9.86
C GLN A 408 -25.17 -18.02 10.02
N VAL A 409 -24.67 -16.80 10.12
CA VAL A 409 -23.23 -16.56 10.15
C VAL A 409 -22.81 -15.96 11.48
N GLU A 410 -21.76 -16.52 12.07
CA GLU A 410 -21.12 -16.00 13.26
C GLU A 410 -19.70 -15.52 12.93
N ILE A 411 -19.30 -14.39 13.48
CA ILE A 411 -17.92 -13.90 13.47
C ILE A 411 -17.36 -13.86 14.89
N ALA A 412 -16.14 -14.35 15.05
CA ALA A 412 -15.39 -14.33 16.30
C ALA A 412 -13.97 -13.81 16.06
N SER A 413 -13.34 -13.26 17.09
CA SER A 413 -11.96 -12.81 17.01
C SER A 413 -10.98 -13.92 17.39
N GLY A 414 -9.85 -13.96 16.70
CA GLY A 414 -8.74 -14.88 16.97
C GLY A 414 -7.63 -14.16 17.74
N ALA A 415 -7.15 -14.75 18.82
CA ALA A 415 -6.07 -14.16 19.61
C ALA A 415 -4.72 -14.28 18.88
N ILE A 416 -4.07 -13.14 18.69
CA ILE A 416 -2.63 -13.04 18.34
C ILE A 416 -1.84 -12.77 19.63
N ASN A 417 -2.35 -11.87 20.47
CA ASN A 417 -1.76 -11.50 21.76
C ASN A 417 -2.84 -11.09 22.77
N ASN A 418 -2.57 -11.33 24.05
CA ASN A 418 -3.44 -10.93 25.17
C ASN A 418 -2.90 -9.74 25.98
N THR A 419 -1.68 -9.29 25.65
CA THR A 419 -1.00 -8.12 26.22
C THR A 419 -0.53 -7.23 25.07
N ILE A 420 -0.34 -5.93 25.31
CA ILE A 420 0.08 -5.02 24.25
C ILE A 420 1.44 -5.44 23.65
N ARG A 421 1.49 -5.56 22.31
CA ARG A 421 2.74 -5.82 21.58
C ARG A 421 3.38 -4.53 21.13
N ASN A 422 4.68 -4.35 21.38
CA ASN A 422 5.43 -3.28 20.75
C ASN A 422 5.86 -3.71 19.34
N ILE A 423 5.46 -2.96 18.32
CA ILE A 423 5.90 -3.11 16.94
C ILE A 423 6.82 -1.94 16.59
N ASN A 424 7.91 -2.25 15.90
CA ASN A 424 8.86 -1.23 15.50
C ASN A 424 8.32 -0.42 14.33
N ILE A 425 8.45 0.89 14.39
CA ILE A 425 8.21 1.77 13.24
C ILE A 425 9.15 1.35 12.11
N GLY A 426 8.60 1.15 10.93
CA GLY A 426 9.27 0.59 9.76
C GLY A 426 9.05 -0.92 9.55
N SER A 427 8.48 -1.65 10.51
CA SER A 427 8.14 -3.06 10.31
C SER A 427 7.15 -3.22 9.16
N LYS A 428 7.33 -4.28 8.36
CA LYS A 428 6.46 -4.61 7.23
C LYS A 428 5.68 -5.90 7.48
N ASN A 429 4.46 -5.97 6.96
CA ASN A 429 3.60 -7.15 6.97
C ASN A 429 3.37 -7.74 8.38
N GLU A 430 3.17 -6.87 9.37
CA GLU A 430 2.93 -7.23 10.77
C GLU A 430 1.48 -7.65 10.98
N ALA A 431 1.27 -8.81 11.60
CA ALA A 431 -0.07 -9.30 11.96
C ALA A 431 -0.63 -8.54 13.17
N VAL A 432 -1.80 -7.92 12.98
CA VAL A 432 -2.44 -7.04 13.97
C VAL A 432 -3.85 -7.47 14.37
N ALA A 433 -4.54 -8.28 13.56
CA ALA A 433 -5.83 -8.86 13.94
C ALA A 433 -6.10 -10.18 13.20
N LYS A 434 -6.86 -11.07 13.84
CA LYS A 434 -7.37 -12.32 13.25
C LYS A 434 -8.87 -12.45 13.53
N PHE A 435 -9.64 -12.93 12.56
CA PHE A 435 -11.07 -13.17 12.67
C PHE A 435 -11.45 -14.49 12.02
N ASN A 436 -12.43 -15.18 12.60
CA ASN A 436 -13.01 -16.39 12.06
C ASN A 436 -14.49 -16.14 11.75
N ILE A 437 -14.91 -16.44 10.53
CA ILE A 437 -16.30 -16.28 10.08
C ILE A 437 -16.83 -17.67 9.73
N ALA A 438 -17.90 -18.12 10.36
CA ALA A 438 -18.45 -19.45 10.17
C ALA A 438 -19.95 -19.41 9.88
N GLU A 439 -20.41 -20.21 8.92
CA GLU A 439 -21.82 -20.52 8.76
C GLU A 439 -22.18 -21.66 9.71
N THR A 440 -23.06 -21.39 10.67
CA THR A 440 -23.31 -22.27 11.83
C THR A 440 -24.54 -23.15 11.68
N SER A 441 -25.49 -22.79 10.80
CA SER A 441 -26.75 -23.53 10.66
C SER A 441 -26.61 -24.81 9.81
N GLY A 442 -25.65 -24.85 8.88
CA GLY A 442 -25.48 -25.94 7.93
C GLY A 442 -26.40 -25.85 6.70
N ASN A 443 -27.07 -24.72 6.47
CA ASN A 443 -28.12 -24.61 5.46
C ASN A 443 -27.57 -24.30 4.05
N GLU A 444 -26.58 -23.43 3.92
CA GLU A 444 -26.01 -23.04 2.62
C GLU A 444 -24.56 -22.56 2.73
N ASP A 445 -23.83 -22.61 1.60
CA ASP A 445 -22.52 -21.97 1.49
C ASP A 445 -22.68 -20.45 1.37
N ALA A 446 -21.64 -19.70 1.74
CA ALA A 446 -21.70 -18.25 1.81
C ALA A 446 -20.48 -17.59 1.19
N LYS A 447 -20.63 -16.32 0.81
CA LYS A 447 -19.56 -15.49 0.24
C LYS A 447 -19.44 -14.17 0.99
N LEU A 448 -18.22 -13.82 1.37
CA LEU A 448 -17.89 -12.51 1.95
C LEU A 448 -17.72 -11.48 0.83
N ASN A 449 -18.61 -10.49 0.78
CA ASN A 449 -18.59 -9.42 -0.22
C ASN A 449 -17.91 -8.16 0.30
N LYS A 450 -17.95 -7.91 1.61
CA LYS A 450 -17.37 -6.69 2.20
C LYS A 450 -17.07 -6.93 3.67
N ILE A 451 -15.96 -6.38 4.14
CA ILE A 451 -15.66 -6.26 5.56
C ILE A 451 -15.03 -4.90 5.84
N ILE A 452 -15.52 -4.23 6.88
CA ILE A 452 -14.99 -2.97 7.39
C ILE A 452 -14.42 -3.24 8.77
N PHE A 453 -13.19 -2.81 8.99
CA PHE A 453 -12.60 -2.76 10.31
C PHE A 453 -12.49 -1.32 10.80
N THR A 454 -12.70 -1.10 12.09
CA THR A 454 -12.52 0.19 12.75
C THR A 454 -11.28 0.14 13.66
N ASN A 455 -10.43 1.16 13.57
CA ASN A 455 -9.32 1.37 14.48
C ASN A 455 -9.84 1.98 15.80
N TRP A 456 -9.74 1.22 16.88
CA TRP A 456 -10.01 1.61 18.27
C TRP A 456 -8.77 2.04 19.04
N GLY A 457 -7.59 2.01 18.40
CA GLY A 457 -6.36 2.58 18.92
C GLY A 457 -6.21 4.08 18.60
N SER A 458 -5.05 4.63 18.92
CA SER A 458 -4.69 6.03 18.68
C SER A 458 -3.93 6.30 17.38
N ALA A 459 -3.62 5.26 16.59
CA ALA A 459 -2.94 5.36 15.30
C ALA A 459 -3.72 6.25 14.32
N GLN A 460 -3.00 7.14 13.63
CA GLN A 460 -3.56 8.04 12.62
C GLN A 460 -3.52 7.40 11.23
N GLU A 461 -4.15 8.04 10.24
CA GLU A 461 -4.25 7.52 8.87
C GLU A 461 -2.90 7.27 8.20
N ASP A 462 -1.92 8.11 8.52
CA ASP A 462 -0.55 8.06 8.01
C ASP A 462 0.39 7.19 8.86
N SER A 463 -0.10 6.55 9.92
CA SER A 463 0.73 5.73 10.82
C SER A 463 0.98 4.32 10.27
N ILE A 464 0.10 3.82 9.40
CA ILE A 464 0.23 2.53 8.73
C ILE A 464 -0.03 2.66 7.23
N ASN A 465 0.54 1.77 6.44
CA ASN A 465 0.17 1.60 5.03
C ASN A 465 0.15 0.12 4.62
N ASN A 466 -0.11 -0.16 3.34
CA ASN A 466 -0.12 -1.50 2.75
C ASN A 466 -0.86 -2.52 3.64
N ILE A 467 -2.12 -2.22 3.92
CA ILE A 467 -2.99 -3.01 4.79
C ILE A 467 -3.52 -4.19 3.96
N ILE A 468 -3.10 -5.41 4.28
CA ILE A 468 -3.39 -6.62 3.50
C ILE A 468 -4.30 -7.55 4.29
N LEU A 469 -5.41 -7.95 3.68
CA LEU A 469 -6.27 -9.02 4.17
C LEU A 469 -5.81 -10.36 3.61
N TYR A 470 -5.51 -11.30 4.49
CA TYR A 470 -5.14 -12.67 4.15
C TYR A 470 -6.28 -13.63 4.48
N ASN A 471 -6.42 -14.66 3.65
CA ASN A 471 -7.18 -15.88 3.94
C ASN A 471 -6.24 -17.07 3.75
N ASP A 472 -6.10 -17.95 4.74
CA ASP A 472 -5.21 -19.11 4.71
C ASP A 472 -3.79 -18.79 4.21
N ARG A 473 -3.20 -17.71 4.73
CA ARG A 473 -1.88 -17.17 4.36
C ARG A 473 -1.75 -16.66 2.92
N LYS A 474 -2.84 -16.62 2.14
CA LYS A 474 -2.89 -16.02 0.80
C LYS A 474 -3.47 -14.61 0.87
N ALA A 475 -2.75 -13.64 0.29
CA ALA A 475 -3.26 -12.27 0.18
C ALA A 475 -4.51 -12.22 -0.71
N VAL A 476 -5.59 -11.64 -0.19
CA VAL A 476 -6.88 -11.50 -0.87
C VAL A 476 -6.99 -10.11 -1.53
N MET A 477 -6.68 -9.07 -0.76
CA MET A 477 -6.78 -7.68 -1.17
C MET A 477 -5.84 -6.81 -0.31
N THR A 478 -5.33 -5.74 -0.93
CA THR A 478 -4.52 -4.72 -0.26
C THR A 478 -5.24 -3.38 -0.34
N VAL A 479 -5.29 -2.68 0.78
CA VAL A 479 -5.74 -1.30 0.92
C VAL A 479 -4.52 -0.45 1.29
N LYS A 480 -4.40 0.75 0.72
CA LYS A 480 -3.20 1.58 0.88
C LYS A 480 -3.05 2.10 2.32
N ASP A 481 -4.10 2.68 2.87
CA ASP A 481 -4.14 3.38 4.15
C ASP A 481 -5.55 3.28 4.76
N MET A 482 -5.71 3.64 6.03
CA MET A 482 -7.02 3.75 6.67
C MET A 482 -7.66 5.11 6.34
N GLN A 483 -8.99 5.17 6.31
CA GLN A 483 -9.77 6.37 6.00
C GLN A 483 -10.82 6.59 7.08
N ASN A 484 -10.78 7.74 7.78
CA ASN A 484 -11.61 8.06 8.94
C ASN A 484 -11.61 6.94 9.99
N SER A 485 -10.42 6.45 10.36
CA SER A 485 -10.22 5.31 11.27
C SER A 485 -10.83 3.99 10.79
N LYS A 486 -11.23 3.86 9.52
CA LYS A 486 -11.81 2.65 8.95
C LYS A 486 -10.94 2.05 7.85
N ILE A 487 -10.94 0.73 7.78
CA ILE A 487 -10.25 -0.08 6.76
C ILE A 487 -11.33 -0.88 6.05
N THR A 488 -11.64 -0.49 4.80
CA THR A 488 -12.74 -1.11 4.04
C THR A 488 -12.18 -2.03 2.95
N PHE A 489 -12.55 -3.30 3.01
CA PHE A 489 -12.29 -4.26 1.93
C PHE A 489 -13.59 -4.53 1.16
N ASN A 490 -13.65 -4.07 -0.09
CA ASN A 490 -14.72 -4.44 -1.02
C ASN A 490 -14.30 -5.70 -1.81
N LEU A 491 -14.85 -6.83 -1.43
CA LEU A 491 -14.49 -8.17 -1.90
C LEU A 491 -15.52 -8.73 -2.90
N SER A 492 -16.46 -7.93 -3.38
CA SER A 492 -17.53 -8.34 -4.30
C SER A 492 -16.98 -9.03 -5.57
N ASP A 493 -15.91 -8.49 -6.14
CA ASP A 493 -15.20 -9.06 -7.31
C ASP A 493 -14.21 -10.18 -6.96
N LYS A 494 -14.02 -10.49 -5.66
CA LYS A 494 -13.17 -11.59 -5.20
C LYS A 494 -14.03 -12.84 -4.98
N ASN A 495 -13.46 -14.00 -5.26
CA ASN A 495 -14.13 -15.28 -4.99
C ASN A 495 -13.78 -15.78 -3.58
N LEU A 496 -14.24 -15.06 -2.56
CA LEU A 496 -14.01 -15.40 -1.16
C LEU A 496 -15.25 -16.08 -0.56
N SER A 497 -15.50 -17.31 -1.00
CA SER A 497 -16.56 -18.18 -0.49
C SER A 497 -16.05 -19.13 0.58
N PHE A 498 -16.93 -19.53 1.49
CA PHE A 498 -16.67 -20.54 2.51
C PHE A 498 -17.85 -21.50 2.60
N SER A 499 -17.53 -22.77 2.82
CA SER A 499 -18.53 -23.83 2.88
C SER A 499 -19.26 -23.81 4.21
N LYS A 500 -20.51 -24.29 4.21
CA LYS A 500 -21.26 -24.51 5.44
C LYS A 500 -20.45 -25.32 6.45
N LYS A 501 -20.41 -24.87 7.72
CA LYS A 501 -19.63 -25.47 8.82
C LYS A 501 -18.11 -25.54 8.59
N ASP A 502 -17.57 -24.84 7.59
CA ASP A 502 -16.13 -24.68 7.37
C ASP A 502 -15.76 -23.19 7.52
N PRO A 503 -15.15 -22.80 8.66
CA PRO A 503 -14.86 -21.40 8.94
C PRO A 503 -13.86 -20.76 7.96
N LEU A 504 -14.13 -19.53 7.58
CA LEU A 504 -13.21 -18.64 6.89
C LEU A 504 -12.29 -17.95 7.90
N GLU A 505 -10.99 -18.23 7.86
CA GLU A 505 -10.00 -17.52 8.66
C GLU A 505 -9.47 -16.28 7.92
N LEU A 506 -9.55 -15.11 8.57
CA LEU A 506 -9.03 -13.85 8.07
C LEU A 506 -7.91 -13.33 8.98
N GLU A 507 -6.81 -12.89 8.38
CA GLU A 507 -5.69 -12.25 9.09
C GLU A 507 -5.41 -10.89 8.46
N LEU A 508 -5.34 -9.84 9.28
CA LEU A 508 -5.03 -8.49 8.85
C LEU A 508 -3.55 -8.19 9.14
N LYS A 509 -2.81 -7.81 8.09
CA LYS A 509 -1.41 -7.40 8.19
C LYS A 509 -1.19 -5.97 7.72
N VAL A 510 -0.25 -5.27 8.33
CA VAL A 510 0.04 -3.85 8.04
C VAL A 510 1.54 -3.60 7.95
N ASP A 511 1.92 -2.59 7.17
CA ASP A 511 3.23 -1.97 7.29
C ASP A 511 3.09 -0.77 8.26
N VAL A 512 3.96 -0.69 9.26
CA VAL A 512 3.99 0.43 10.21
C VAL A 512 4.97 1.47 9.71
N VAL A 513 4.49 2.68 9.42
CA VAL A 513 5.31 3.74 8.82
C VAL A 513 5.62 4.89 9.78
N GLY A 514 4.86 5.05 10.87
CA GLY A 514 5.05 6.16 11.81
C GLY A 514 4.19 6.05 13.07
N GLY A 515 4.02 7.18 13.77
CA GLY A 515 3.12 7.28 14.91
C GLY A 515 3.71 6.76 16.23
N GLN A 516 4.87 7.27 16.64
CA GLN A 516 5.52 6.84 17.90
C GLN A 516 4.57 6.93 19.10
N ASN A 517 4.52 5.85 19.88
CA ASN A 517 3.64 5.63 21.03
C ASN A 517 2.14 5.58 20.70
N LEU A 518 1.75 5.73 19.44
CA LEU A 518 0.38 5.45 19.03
C LEU A 518 0.12 3.95 19.08
N THR A 519 -1.16 3.59 19.14
CA THR A 519 -1.60 2.21 19.24
C THR A 519 -2.55 1.87 18.10
N LEU A 520 -2.49 0.64 17.61
CA LEU A 520 -3.47 0.13 16.66
C LEU A 520 -4.20 -1.03 17.33
N LYS A 521 -5.53 -0.94 17.33
CA LYS A 521 -6.44 -2.01 17.76
C LYS A 521 -7.56 -2.06 16.73
N VAL A 522 -7.76 -3.21 16.11
CA VAL A 522 -8.67 -3.33 14.99
C VAL A 522 -9.85 -4.21 15.38
N VAL A 523 -11.07 -3.70 15.20
CA VAL A 523 -12.32 -4.39 15.53
C VAL A 523 -13.30 -4.36 14.37
N VAL A 524 -14.26 -5.28 14.37
CA VAL A 524 -15.48 -5.18 13.56
C VAL A 524 -16.55 -4.55 14.45
N GLU A 525 -16.93 -3.32 14.18
CA GLU A 525 -17.63 -2.47 15.14
C GLU A 525 -19.12 -2.84 15.29
N LYS A 526 -19.77 -3.19 14.18
CA LYS A 526 -21.20 -3.54 14.14
C LYS A 526 -21.48 -4.65 13.11
N PRO A 527 -22.62 -5.36 13.19
CA PRO A 527 -22.97 -6.40 12.22
C PRO A 527 -22.92 -5.94 10.75
N GLY A 528 -23.38 -4.72 10.48
CA GLY A 528 -23.41 -4.15 9.12
C GLY A 528 -22.04 -3.80 8.53
N ASP A 529 -20.96 -3.93 9.31
CA ASP A 529 -19.59 -3.81 8.78
C ASP A 529 -19.17 -5.06 8.00
N VAL A 530 -19.93 -6.16 8.08
CA VAL A 530 -19.67 -7.42 7.36
C VAL A 530 -20.85 -7.73 6.45
N GLU A 531 -20.59 -7.83 5.14
CA GLU A 531 -21.60 -8.20 4.15
C GLU A 531 -21.34 -9.60 3.63
N ILE A 532 -22.26 -10.52 3.94
CA ILE A 532 -22.18 -11.91 3.54
C ILE A 532 -23.44 -12.28 2.78
N LYS A 533 -23.26 -12.97 1.65
CA LYS A 533 -24.34 -13.42 0.79
C LYS A 533 -24.40 -14.95 0.77
N GLY A 534 -25.59 -15.50 1.02
CA GLY A 534 -25.86 -16.92 0.84
C GLY A 534 -25.86 -17.28 -0.65
N LEU A 535 -25.16 -18.36 -1.00
CA LEU A 535 -24.96 -18.76 -2.40
C LEU A 535 -26.13 -19.55 -2.97
N SER A 536 -26.92 -20.22 -2.12
CA SER A 536 -28.07 -21.02 -2.58
C SER A 536 -29.30 -20.14 -2.79
N GLN A 537 -29.62 -19.28 -1.82
CA GLN A 537 -30.84 -18.46 -1.85
C GLN A 537 -30.60 -17.03 -2.37
N GLY A 538 -29.35 -16.57 -2.41
CA GLY A 538 -29.00 -15.26 -2.92
C GLY A 538 -29.36 -14.07 -2.01
N TYR A 539 -29.77 -14.33 -0.76
CA TYR A 539 -30.02 -13.29 0.25
C TYR A 539 -28.76 -12.93 1.03
N ASN A 540 -28.73 -11.70 1.55
CA ASN A 540 -27.71 -11.29 2.50
C ASN A 540 -28.02 -11.90 3.87
N LEU A 541 -27.01 -12.48 4.51
CA LEU A 541 -27.11 -13.21 5.77
C LEU A 541 -26.87 -12.28 6.95
N VAL A 542 -27.61 -12.50 8.05
CA VAL A 542 -27.34 -11.81 9.31
C VAL A 542 -26.05 -12.35 9.91
N VAL A 543 -25.17 -11.42 10.33
CA VAL A 543 -23.93 -11.75 11.04
C VAL A 543 -24.14 -11.51 12.54
N SER A 544 -23.90 -12.53 13.34
CA SER A 544 -23.92 -12.49 14.80
C SER A 544 -22.52 -12.71 15.38
N SER A 545 -22.37 -12.53 16.69
CA SER A 545 -21.16 -12.88 17.42
C SER A 545 -21.50 -13.23 18.86
N SER A 546 -20.93 -14.33 19.38
CA SER A 546 -20.99 -14.68 20.81
C SER A 546 -20.21 -13.72 21.71
N GLU A 547 -19.26 -12.97 21.17
CA GLU A 547 -18.49 -11.94 21.91
C GLU A 547 -19.28 -10.62 22.06
N ASN A 548 -20.42 -10.50 21.37
CA ASN A 548 -21.11 -9.25 21.05
C ASN A 548 -20.26 -8.30 20.18
N PHE A 549 -20.93 -7.41 19.47
CA PHE A 549 -20.24 -6.34 18.75
C PHE A 549 -19.87 -5.22 19.73
N PRO A 550 -18.66 -4.63 19.64
CA PRO A 550 -17.65 -4.83 18.59
C PRO A 550 -16.80 -6.10 18.78
N VAL A 551 -16.61 -6.86 17.69
CA VAL A 551 -15.84 -8.11 17.68
C VAL A 551 -14.35 -7.81 17.53
N GLY A 552 -13.51 -8.45 18.35
CA GLY A 552 -12.08 -8.13 18.45
C GLY A 552 -11.72 -7.24 19.65
N ASN A 553 -12.70 -6.87 20.49
CA ASN A 553 -12.41 -6.17 21.74
C ASN A 553 -11.67 -7.06 22.74
N GLY A 554 -11.99 -8.37 22.75
CA GLY A 554 -11.42 -9.37 23.65
C GLY A 554 -11.78 -9.19 25.13
N GLY A 555 -11.14 -9.97 25.99
CA GLY A 555 -11.33 -9.92 27.45
C GLY A 555 -10.60 -8.78 28.16
N SER A 556 -9.70 -8.05 27.47
CA SER A 556 -8.95 -6.91 27.98
C SER A 556 -8.73 -5.86 26.88
N ASP A 557 -8.46 -4.60 27.26
CA ASP A 557 -8.15 -3.55 26.28
C ASP A 557 -6.91 -3.90 25.42
N ASP A 558 -5.97 -4.65 25.98
CA ASP A 558 -4.72 -5.05 25.34
C ASP A 558 -4.86 -6.21 24.33
N TYR A 559 -6.03 -6.84 24.24
CA TYR A 559 -6.29 -7.93 23.31
C TYR A 559 -6.05 -7.48 21.86
N ASN A 560 -5.15 -8.17 21.16
CA ASN A 560 -4.70 -7.83 19.80
C ASN A 560 -4.30 -6.34 19.61
N LYS A 561 -3.91 -5.67 20.69
CA LYS A 561 -3.47 -4.27 20.65
C LYS A 561 -1.97 -4.22 20.40
N VAL A 562 -1.55 -3.31 19.53
CA VAL A 562 -0.13 -3.04 19.26
C VAL A 562 0.21 -1.59 19.55
N SER A 563 1.42 -1.31 20.03
CA SER A 563 1.98 0.05 20.18
C SER A 563 3.16 0.21 19.25
N PHE A 564 3.21 1.33 18.54
CA PHE A 564 4.32 1.65 17.65
C PHE A 564 5.45 2.26 18.46
N LYS A 565 6.63 1.64 18.40
CA LYS A 565 7.82 2.09 19.10
C LYS A 565 8.95 2.28 18.10
N HIS A 566 9.88 3.17 18.41
CA HIS A 566 11.21 3.07 17.82
C HIS A 566 11.92 1.97 18.59
N GLY A 567 12.04 0.79 18.00
CA GLY A 567 12.93 -0.24 18.51
C GLY A 567 14.10 -0.44 17.58
N GLY A 568 15.15 -1.07 18.10
CA GLY A 568 16.14 -1.75 17.27
C GLY A 568 17.47 -1.05 17.03
N LEU A 569 17.77 0.03 17.75
CA LEU A 569 19.14 0.54 17.85
C LEU A 569 19.73 0.26 19.21
N GLY A 570 20.55 -0.78 19.28
CA GLY A 570 21.42 -1.01 20.42
C GLY A 570 22.74 -0.29 20.19
N PHE A 571 23.17 0.57 21.11
CA PHE A 571 24.48 1.19 21.05
C PHE A 571 25.22 0.91 22.35
N PHE A 572 26.37 0.24 22.26
CA PHE A 572 27.06 -0.29 23.43
C PHE A 572 28.56 -0.08 23.28
N ALA A 573 29.25 0.13 24.40
CA ALA A 573 30.70 -0.03 24.42
C ALA A 573 31.03 -1.51 24.17
N SER A 574 31.91 -1.77 23.21
CA SER A 574 32.39 -3.13 22.97
C SER A 574 33.20 -3.62 24.16
N ARG A 575 32.99 -4.87 24.56
CA ARG A 575 33.88 -5.53 25.53
C ARG A 575 35.24 -5.73 24.90
N MET A 576 36.30 -5.41 25.63
CA MET A 576 37.69 -5.60 25.21
C MET A 576 38.46 -6.34 26.30
N GLU A 577 39.31 -7.28 25.90
CA GLU A 577 40.31 -7.89 26.80
C GLU A 577 41.29 -6.82 27.30
N GLU A 578 41.83 -6.97 28.52
CA GLU A 578 42.70 -5.96 29.15
C GLU A 578 43.90 -5.58 28.27
N LYS A 579 44.57 -6.55 27.65
CA LYS A 579 45.71 -6.31 26.73
C LYS A 579 45.35 -5.41 25.53
N ASN A 580 44.08 -5.38 25.13
CA ASN A 580 43.63 -4.54 24.01
C ASN A 580 43.27 -3.12 24.48
N GLN A 581 43.27 -2.87 25.78
CA GLN A 581 43.04 -1.55 26.41
C GLN A 581 44.36 -0.80 26.62
N GLU A 582 45.49 -1.41 26.29
CA GLU A 582 46.83 -0.82 26.36
C GLU A 582 47.13 -0.04 25.08
N ILE A 583 47.45 1.24 25.23
CA ILE A 583 47.89 2.13 24.15
C ILE A 583 49.27 2.69 24.51
N TYR A 584 50.05 3.06 23.50
CA TYR A 584 51.46 3.39 23.71
C TYR A 584 51.74 4.83 23.30
N ARG A 585 52.51 5.56 24.11
CA ARG A 585 52.96 6.93 23.82
C ARG A 585 53.54 7.03 22.39
N ALA A 586 53.25 8.13 21.70
CA ALA A 586 53.74 8.44 20.36
C ALA A 586 53.35 7.40 19.29
N LYS A 587 52.41 6.50 19.59
CA LYS A 587 51.93 5.49 18.64
C LYS A 587 50.76 6.04 17.84
N ALA A 588 50.96 6.12 16.53
CA ALA A 588 49.94 6.53 15.58
C ALA A 588 48.82 5.48 15.45
N ASP A 589 47.62 5.93 15.04
CA ASP A 589 46.45 5.09 14.77
C ASP A 589 46.07 4.13 15.93
N SER A 590 46.34 4.54 17.16
CA SER A 590 46.01 3.75 18.35
C SER A 590 44.51 3.67 18.53
N LEU A 591 44.00 2.50 18.90
CA LEU A 591 42.59 2.32 19.26
C LEU A 591 42.34 3.03 20.60
N ILE A 592 41.52 4.09 20.61
CA ILE A 592 41.19 4.87 21.81
C ILE A 592 39.76 4.56 22.31
N GLY A 593 38.92 3.90 21.50
CA GLY A 593 37.61 3.42 21.93
C GLY A 593 36.95 2.53 20.89
N GLN A 594 36.07 1.63 21.34
CA GLN A 594 35.32 0.74 20.45
C GLN A 594 33.87 0.59 20.90
N PHE A 595 32.95 0.77 19.95
CA PHE A 595 31.51 0.75 20.17
C PHE A 595 30.84 -0.20 19.16
N GLU A 596 29.77 -0.86 19.57
CA GLU A 596 28.94 -1.68 18.70
C GLU A 596 27.56 -1.02 18.53
N LEU A 597 27.17 -0.76 17.29
CA LEU A 597 25.84 -0.31 16.93
C LEU A 597 25.09 -1.45 16.25
N ARG A 598 24.02 -1.95 16.88
CA ARG A 598 23.13 -3.00 16.36
C ARG A 598 21.87 -2.37 15.81
N ASN A 599 21.62 -2.60 14.53
CA ASN A 599 20.40 -2.22 13.85
C ASN A 599 19.59 -3.48 13.51
N THR A 600 18.34 -3.57 13.99
CA THR A 600 17.53 -4.81 13.90
C THR A 600 16.30 -4.73 13.00
N ASN A 601 16.10 -3.65 12.24
CA ASN A 601 14.84 -3.46 11.51
C ASN A 601 15.00 -2.94 10.08
N GLN A 602 15.54 -1.72 9.91
CA GLN A 602 15.54 -1.00 8.64
C GLN A 602 16.85 -0.27 8.42
N ASP A 603 17.20 0.04 7.17
CA ASP A 603 18.36 0.89 6.88
C ASP A 603 18.24 2.23 7.64
N ILE A 604 19.28 2.58 8.39
CA ILE A 604 19.38 3.88 9.06
C ILE A 604 20.53 4.70 8.48
N PHE A 605 20.45 6.02 8.63
CA PHE A 605 21.46 6.96 8.18
C PHE A 605 21.86 7.85 9.35
N LEU A 606 23.07 7.63 9.90
CA LEU A 606 23.58 8.43 10.99
C LEU A 606 23.82 9.87 10.53
N GLN A 607 23.31 10.84 11.27
CA GLN A 607 23.35 12.26 10.93
C GLN A 607 24.44 12.98 11.70
N ARG A 608 24.38 12.95 13.03
CA ARG A 608 25.34 13.63 13.91
C ARG A 608 25.71 12.77 15.09
N MET A 609 26.88 13.01 15.66
CA MET A 609 27.31 12.37 16.90
C MET A 609 28.03 13.36 17.79
N ARG A 610 27.75 13.27 19.08
CA ARG A 610 28.45 13.98 20.13
C ARG A 610 29.45 13.03 20.79
N ILE A 611 30.66 13.51 21.04
CA ILE A 611 31.72 12.76 21.71
C ILE A 611 32.38 13.63 22.76
N LYS A 612 32.77 13.04 23.89
CA LYS A 612 33.59 13.63 24.92
C LYS A 612 34.77 12.71 25.20
N ILE A 613 35.94 13.29 25.44
CA ILE A 613 37.12 12.55 25.88
C ILE A 613 37.35 12.89 27.34
N GLU A 614 37.22 11.91 28.22
CA GLU A 614 37.67 12.03 29.60
C GLU A 614 39.13 11.64 29.71
N LYS A 615 39.89 12.53 30.37
CA LYS A 615 41.32 12.40 30.58
C LYS A 615 41.55 12.11 32.06
N HIS A 616 42.35 11.08 32.34
CA HIS A 616 42.65 10.67 33.70
C HIS A 616 44.15 10.74 33.97
N LYS A 617 44.51 10.92 35.24
CA LYS A 617 45.90 10.92 35.73
C LYS A 617 46.82 11.92 35.00
N GLY A 618 46.27 13.08 34.62
CA GLY A 618 47.03 14.15 33.98
C GLY A 618 47.28 13.97 32.49
N ALA A 619 46.54 13.08 31.81
CA ALA A 619 46.72 12.85 30.37
C ALA A 619 46.62 14.15 29.55
N PRO A 620 47.53 14.37 28.57
CA PRO A 620 47.53 15.54 27.69
C PRO A 620 46.36 15.53 26.70
N ASP A 621 46.13 16.63 26.00
CA ASP A 621 45.18 16.65 24.87
C ASP A 621 45.77 15.97 23.63
N PHE A 622 44.92 15.41 22.78
CA PHE A 622 45.34 14.89 21.48
C PHE A 622 45.87 16.01 20.58
N GLU A 623 47.02 15.79 19.96
CA GLU A 623 47.73 16.79 19.13
C GLU A 623 47.35 16.71 17.65
N VAL A 624 46.57 15.68 17.28
CA VAL A 624 46.05 15.40 15.93
C VAL A 624 44.57 15.03 15.98
N ASN A 625 43.93 15.01 14.80
CA ASN A 625 42.52 14.66 14.68
C ASN A 625 42.27 13.19 15.05
N LEU A 626 41.12 12.91 15.65
CA LEU A 626 40.64 11.54 15.81
C LEU A 626 39.91 11.07 14.55
N THR A 627 39.86 9.76 14.35
CA THR A 627 39.10 9.15 13.25
C THR A 627 38.10 8.15 13.80
N LEU A 628 36.83 8.28 13.40
CA LEU A 628 35.84 7.22 13.57
C LEU A 628 35.90 6.32 12.34
N ARG A 629 36.05 5.02 12.55
CA ARG A 629 36.14 4.02 11.49
C ARG A 629 35.12 2.92 11.70
N ASP A 630 34.41 2.56 10.64
CA ASP A 630 33.63 1.32 10.61
C ASP A 630 34.59 0.16 10.39
N GLU A 631 34.68 -0.73 11.37
CA GLU A 631 35.60 -1.85 11.34
C GLU A 631 35.14 -3.01 10.45
N THR A 632 33.84 -3.08 10.12
CA THR A 632 33.25 -4.08 9.24
C THR A 632 33.72 -3.88 7.80
N ASN A 633 33.84 -2.63 7.34
CA ASN A 633 34.28 -2.29 5.99
C ASN A 633 35.62 -1.54 5.93
N LYS A 634 36.26 -1.28 7.08
CA LYS A 634 37.52 -0.54 7.24
C LYS A 634 37.48 0.91 6.73
N LYS A 635 36.29 1.50 6.53
CA LYS A 635 36.12 2.85 6.00
C LYS A 635 36.07 3.88 7.13
N ALA A 636 36.77 5.00 6.96
CA ALA A 636 36.60 6.16 7.83
C ALA A 636 35.18 6.72 7.67
N ILE A 637 34.49 6.90 8.79
CA ILE A 637 33.17 7.52 8.88
C ILE A 637 33.36 9.04 8.89
N VAL A 638 34.22 9.55 9.79
CA VAL A 638 34.49 10.98 9.95
C VAL A 638 35.85 11.21 10.64
N SER A 639 36.50 12.33 10.34
CA SER A 639 37.66 12.85 11.07
C SER A 639 37.21 14.00 11.99
N ILE A 640 37.52 13.88 13.28
CA ILE A 640 37.15 14.86 14.31
C ILE A 640 38.34 15.78 14.56
N PRO A 641 38.22 17.10 14.31
CA PRO A 641 39.31 18.04 14.53
C PRO A 641 39.73 18.11 16.00
N LYS A 642 41.04 18.13 16.26
CA LYS A 642 41.61 18.17 17.62
C LYS A 642 41.14 19.36 18.45
N GLU A 643 40.88 20.50 17.81
CA GLU A 643 40.44 21.73 18.46
C GLU A 643 39.05 21.57 19.10
N ARG A 644 38.26 20.60 18.63
CA ARG A 644 36.89 20.36 19.11
C ARG A 644 36.84 19.44 20.32
N ILE A 645 37.90 18.68 20.56
CA ILE A 645 37.99 17.65 21.61
C ILE A 645 39.02 18.00 22.69
N ALA A 646 39.75 19.10 22.54
CA ALA A 646 40.68 19.62 23.54
C ALA A 646 39.94 20.04 24.82
N GLY A 647 40.61 19.93 25.97
CA GLY A 647 40.10 20.42 27.25
C GLY A 647 38.87 19.67 27.80
N GLY A 648 38.53 18.50 27.25
CA GLY A 648 37.37 17.71 27.69
C GLY A 648 36.02 18.25 27.23
N VAL A 649 36.00 19.08 26.18
CA VAL A 649 34.79 19.62 25.56
C VAL A 649 34.01 18.51 24.83
N ILE A 650 32.68 18.63 24.78
CA ILE A 650 31.84 17.76 23.96
C ILE A 650 31.88 18.26 22.52
N ALA A 651 32.53 17.52 21.62
CA ALA A 651 32.49 17.79 20.18
C ALA A 651 31.18 17.25 19.57
N ASP A 652 30.61 17.96 18.60
CA ASP A 652 29.36 17.61 17.89
C ASP A 652 29.55 17.71 16.37
N PHE A 653 29.62 16.59 15.65
CA PHE A 653 30.01 16.56 14.24
C PHE A 653 29.00 15.79 13.38
N SER A 654 29.00 16.12 12.10
CA SER A 654 28.27 15.39 11.07
C SER A 654 28.88 14.00 10.86
N LEU A 655 28.05 13.02 10.60
CA LEU A 655 28.42 11.68 10.15
C LEU A 655 28.13 11.49 8.66
N ASP A 656 27.80 12.58 7.95
CA ASP A 656 27.64 12.63 6.50
C ASP A 656 26.67 11.57 5.94
N ASN A 657 25.56 11.36 6.65
CA ASN A 657 24.53 10.35 6.32
C ASN A 657 25.11 8.93 6.27
N TYR A 658 25.99 8.55 7.20
CA TYR A 658 26.58 7.23 7.22
C TYR A 658 25.51 6.13 7.33
N LYS A 659 25.40 5.29 6.30
CA LYS A 659 24.39 4.24 6.20
C LYS A 659 24.76 3.01 7.03
N ILE A 660 23.81 2.53 7.83
CA ILE A 660 23.86 1.21 8.47
C ILE A 660 22.66 0.40 7.97
N ALA A 661 22.95 -0.74 7.34
CA ALA A 661 21.90 -1.58 6.76
C ALA A 661 21.04 -2.24 7.84
N ALA A 662 19.79 -2.58 7.48
CA ALA A 662 18.89 -3.39 8.31
C ALA A 662 19.56 -4.71 8.77
N ASP A 663 19.24 -5.16 9.97
CA ASP A 663 19.73 -6.42 10.57
C ASP A 663 21.26 -6.57 10.60
N LYS A 664 21.98 -5.46 10.72
CA LYS A 664 23.45 -5.43 10.82
C LYS A 664 23.91 -4.83 12.14
N ALA A 665 25.01 -5.40 12.64
CA ALA A 665 25.84 -4.79 13.67
C ALA A 665 27.07 -4.16 13.01
N VAL A 666 27.42 -2.94 13.45
CA VAL A 666 28.61 -2.21 13.02
C VAL A 666 29.49 -1.95 14.22
N ILE A 667 30.77 -2.28 14.11
CA ILE A 667 31.77 -1.92 15.12
C ILE A 667 32.39 -0.59 14.70
N ILE A 668 32.20 0.44 15.52
CA ILE A 668 32.78 1.77 15.35
C ILE A 668 34.02 1.86 16.24
N LYS A 669 35.19 2.02 15.61
CA LYS A 669 36.45 2.28 16.31
C LYS A 669 36.76 3.78 16.29
N VAL A 670 37.22 4.29 17.43
CA VAL A 670 37.81 5.63 17.56
C VAL A 670 39.32 5.45 17.59
N LEU A 671 39.99 6.02 16.60
CA LEU A 671 41.44 5.93 16.39
C LEU A 671 42.08 7.31 16.59
N GLY A 672 43.29 7.33 17.15
CA GLY A 672 44.06 8.56 17.29
C GLY A 672 45.51 8.29 17.67
N ASP A 673 46.36 9.30 17.46
CA ASP A 673 47.77 9.21 17.81
C ASP A 673 47.95 9.60 19.27
N VAL A 674 48.53 8.71 20.07
CA VAL A 674 48.76 9.00 21.49
C VAL A 674 49.84 10.09 21.59
N PRO A 675 49.59 11.20 22.32
CA PRO A 675 50.53 12.32 22.40
C PRO A 675 51.94 11.90 22.85
N GLU A 676 52.97 12.57 22.34
CA GLU A 676 54.36 12.34 22.75
C GLU A 676 54.60 12.70 24.23
N SER A 677 53.85 13.68 24.73
CA SER A 677 53.88 14.11 26.13
C SER A 677 53.15 13.17 27.10
N ALA A 678 52.53 12.09 26.62
CA ALA A 678 51.79 11.16 27.46
C ALA A 678 52.73 10.24 28.27
N GLU A 679 52.40 10.03 29.54
CA GLU A 679 53.17 9.22 30.48
C GLU A 679 52.47 7.91 30.85
N THR A 680 53.23 6.95 31.39
CA THR A 680 52.69 5.71 31.95
C THR A 680 51.60 6.02 32.98
N ASN A 681 50.47 5.31 32.91
CA ASN A 681 49.25 5.48 33.72
C ASN A 681 48.35 6.66 33.36
N ASN A 682 48.74 7.54 32.42
CA ASN A 682 47.75 8.40 31.76
C ASN A 682 46.66 7.52 31.14
N ALA A 683 45.42 8.00 31.09
CA ALA A 683 44.36 7.23 30.46
C ALA A 683 43.31 8.12 29.80
N TYR A 684 42.69 7.58 28.76
CA TYR A 684 41.62 8.21 27.99
C TYR A 684 40.37 7.34 28.02
N GLN A 685 39.21 7.96 28.14
CA GLN A 685 37.93 7.28 28.03
C GLN A 685 37.01 8.06 27.09
N ILE A 686 36.50 7.38 26.07
CA ILE A 686 35.58 7.98 25.12
C ILE A 686 34.16 7.84 25.65
N ILE A 687 33.42 8.95 25.67
CA ILE A 687 32.00 8.99 26.03
C ILE A 687 31.20 9.50 24.83
N ILE A 688 30.14 8.78 24.46
CA ILE A 688 29.20 9.19 23.42
C ILE A 688 27.87 9.48 24.11
N PRO A 689 27.59 10.74 24.47
CA PRO A 689 26.35 11.11 25.16
C PRO A 689 25.13 11.04 24.24
N GLU A 690 25.31 11.27 22.93
CA GLU A 690 24.20 11.35 22.00
C GLU A 690 24.63 11.14 20.55
N PHE A 691 23.77 10.54 19.73
CA PHE A 691 23.85 10.64 18.28
C PHE A 691 22.45 10.70 17.66
N SER A 692 22.37 11.19 16.43
CA SER A 692 21.13 11.29 15.66
C SER A 692 21.16 10.48 14.37
N TYR A 693 19.99 10.06 13.91
CA TYR A 693 19.83 9.20 12.73
C TYR A 693 18.48 9.40 12.04
N LYS A 694 18.39 8.99 10.77
CA LYS A 694 17.16 8.89 9.97
C LYS A 694 16.88 7.43 9.64
N ILE A 695 15.62 7.09 9.37
CA ILE A 695 15.19 5.72 9.02
C ILE A 695 14.71 5.69 7.57
N GLY A 696 15.37 4.89 6.73
CA GLY A 696 15.07 4.85 5.31
C GLY A 696 15.28 6.20 4.62
N LEU A 697 14.28 6.65 3.86
CA LEU A 697 14.29 7.96 3.17
C LEU A 697 13.45 9.01 3.90
N ASP A 698 13.14 8.80 5.18
CA ASP A 698 12.40 9.80 5.95
C ASP A 698 13.25 11.07 6.17
N ASN A 699 12.57 12.22 6.25
CA ASN A 699 13.22 13.50 6.57
C ASN A 699 13.25 13.78 8.08
N THR A 700 12.71 12.87 8.89
CA THR A 700 12.62 13.00 10.34
C THR A 700 13.92 12.55 10.98
N GLU A 701 14.54 13.42 11.77
CA GLU A 701 15.76 13.11 12.52
C GLU A 701 15.41 12.65 13.94
N TYR A 702 15.85 11.44 14.30
CA TYR A 702 15.72 10.85 15.63
C TYR A 702 17.02 10.98 16.41
N ARG A 703 16.96 10.87 17.75
CA ARG A 703 18.12 10.96 18.65
C ARG A 703 18.16 9.75 19.60
N GLN A 704 19.35 9.18 19.78
CA GLN A 704 19.67 8.35 20.93
C GLN A 704 20.45 9.20 21.93
N THR A 705 19.90 9.37 23.13
CA THR A 705 20.39 10.23 24.22
C THR A 705 20.91 9.44 25.43
N GLU A 706 20.91 8.11 25.38
CA GLU A 706 21.54 7.28 26.42
C GLU A 706 23.06 7.34 26.28
N GLU A 707 23.72 7.85 27.31
CA GLU A 707 25.16 7.98 27.35
C GLU A 707 25.83 6.60 27.31
N THR A 708 26.74 6.42 26.34
CA THR A 708 27.54 5.20 26.21
C THR A 708 29.00 5.51 26.54
N VAL A 709 29.48 4.91 27.62
CA VAL A 709 30.84 5.08 28.14
C VAL A 709 31.73 3.95 27.63
N GLY A 710 32.76 4.30 26.85
CA GLY A 710 33.76 3.36 26.32
C GLY A 710 34.69 2.80 27.39
N GLN A 711 35.55 1.86 26.99
CA GLN A 711 36.59 1.33 27.87
C GLN A 711 37.64 2.38 28.22
N LEU A 712 38.23 2.28 29.41
CA LEU A 712 39.33 3.12 29.84
C LEU A 712 40.64 2.64 29.21
N MET A 713 41.20 3.41 28.29
CA MET A 713 42.42 3.08 27.57
C MET A 713 43.64 3.61 28.32
N ARG A 714 44.56 2.72 28.70
CA ARG A 714 45.72 3.06 29.54
C ARG A 714 46.97 3.27 28.69
N VAL A 715 47.65 4.38 28.92
CA VAL A 715 48.90 4.71 28.27
C VAL A 715 50.05 4.00 28.95
N TYR A 716 50.85 3.34 28.12
CA TYR A 716 52.16 2.77 28.43
C TYR A 716 53.22 3.58 27.71
N ALA A 717 54.26 3.95 28.44
CA ALA A 717 55.25 4.91 27.97
C ALA A 717 56.64 4.29 28.14
N PRO A 718 57.00 3.27 27.34
CA PRO A 718 58.18 2.45 27.56
C PRO A 718 59.44 3.32 27.61
N ARG A 719 60.30 3.00 28.57
CA ARG A 719 61.55 3.72 28.84
C ARG A 719 62.66 2.73 29.16
N ALA A 720 63.88 3.09 28.78
CA ALA A 720 65.07 2.37 29.19
C ALA A 720 66.04 3.34 29.86
N THR A 721 66.51 2.98 31.05
CA THR A 721 67.52 3.75 31.78
C THR A 721 68.88 3.11 31.56
N LEU A 722 69.82 3.88 31.03
CA LEU A 722 71.21 3.51 30.82
C LEU A 722 72.06 4.04 31.97
N THR A 723 72.85 3.15 32.58
CA THR A 723 73.79 3.52 33.64
C THR A 723 75.13 2.83 33.43
N SER A 724 76.20 3.38 34.01
CA SER A 724 77.49 2.68 34.10
C SER A 724 77.36 1.44 34.97
N ALA A 725 77.98 0.32 34.58
CA ALA A 725 78.00 -0.90 35.37
C ALA A 725 79.43 -1.25 35.85
N ALA A 726 79.51 -2.11 36.86
CA ALA A 726 80.77 -2.66 37.32
C ALA A 726 81.42 -3.49 36.22
N LEU A 727 82.74 -3.36 36.09
CA LEU A 727 83.53 -4.16 35.16
C LEU A 727 83.85 -5.52 35.80
N SER A 728 83.73 -6.61 35.05
CA SER A 728 84.06 -7.95 35.56
C SER A 728 85.57 -8.14 35.77
N ASN A 729 86.39 -7.37 35.06
CA ASN A 729 87.85 -7.35 35.20
C ASN A 729 88.36 -6.42 36.31
N GLY A 730 87.46 -5.77 37.07
CA GLY A 730 87.84 -4.85 38.15
C GLY A 730 88.56 -3.58 37.69
N GLY A 731 88.47 -3.21 36.41
CA GLY A 731 89.14 -2.02 35.86
C GLY A 731 90.57 -2.25 35.37
N THR A 732 91.04 -3.49 35.30
CA THR A 732 92.39 -3.81 34.80
C THR A 732 92.35 -5.00 33.84
N ALA A 733 93.08 -4.90 32.72
CA ALA A 733 93.22 -5.99 31.75
C ALA A 733 94.68 -6.06 31.24
N ALA A 734 95.20 -7.25 30.94
CA ALA A 734 96.51 -7.38 30.31
C ALA A 734 96.39 -7.27 28.78
N ALA A 735 97.34 -6.57 28.14
CA ALA A 735 97.50 -6.56 26.69
C ALA A 735 97.85 -7.97 26.14
N GLY A 736 97.65 -8.19 24.84
CA GLY A 736 97.89 -9.49 24.19
C GLY A 736 96.78 -10.53 24.44
N LYS A 737 95.58 -10.08 24.85
CA LYS A 737 94.44 -10.95 25.18
C LYS A 737 93.26 -10.69 24.25
N VAL A 738 92.53 -11.76 23.96
CA VAL A 738 91.27 -11.69 23.20
C VAL A 738 90.11 -11.31 24.12
N ARG A 739 89.15 -10.55 23.58
CA ARG A 739 87.87 -10.22 24.19
C ARG A 739 87.98 -9.57 25.58
N ILE A 740 88.96 -8.69 25.77
CA ILE A 740 89.06 -7.91 27.00
C ILE A 740 87.88 -6.93 27.10
N GLU A 741 87.31 -6.81 28.29
CA GLU A 741 86.25 -5.85 28.59
C GLU A 741 86.84 -4.44 28.72
N LEU A 742 86.39 -3.52 27.88
CA LEU A 742 86.84 -2.12 27.80
C LEU A 742 85.83 -1.12 28.39
N GLY A 743 84.60 -1.55 28.63
CA GLY A 743 83.53 -0.74 29.21
C GLY A 743 82.32 -1.60 29.55
N SER A 744 81.58 -1.22 30.59
CA SER A 744 80.39 -1.93 31.07
C SER A 744 79.26 -0.96 31.39
N PHE A 745 78.08 -1.27 30.90
CA PHE A 745 76.84 -0.51 31.09
C PHE A 745 75.71 -1.44 31.50
N SER A 746 74.73 -0.92 32.24
CA SER A 746 73.48 -1.61 32.53
C SER A 746 72.34 -0.85 31.87
N VAL A 747 71.53 -1.56 31.09
CA VAL A 747 70.31 -1.04 30.49
C VAL A 747 69.12 -1.65 31.22
N SER A 748 68.32 -0.83 31.87
CA SER A 748 67.15 -1.24 32.65
C SER A 748 65.87 -0.84 31.91
N ALA A 749 65.04 -1.81 31.52
CA ALA A 749 63.75 -1.55 30.91
C ALA A 749 62.69 -1.24 31.96
N SER A 750 61.75 -0.34 31.68
CA SER A 750 60.58 -0.16 32.54
C SER A 750 59.66 -1.38 32.54
N SER A 751 58.72 -1.39 33.49
CA SER A 751 57.68 -2.41 33.57
C SER A 751 56.57 -2.26 32.51
N ASP A 752 56.67 -1.27 31.62
CA ASP A 752 55.63 -0.98 30.63
C ASP A 752 55.50 -2.10 29.60
N GLU A 753 56.62 -2.53 29.02
CA GLU A 753 56.71 -3.70 28.14
C GLU A 753 58.18 -4.14 28.00
N GLN A 754 58.40 -5.26 27.32
CA GLN A 754 59.72 -5.69 26.90
C GLN A 754 60.30 -4.71 25.87
N ILE A 755 61.59 -4.39 25.97
CA ILE A 755 62.28 -3.44 25.08
C ILE A 755 63.26 -4.16 24.17
N LYS A 756 63.34 -3.70 22.92
CA LYS A 756 64.33 -4.13 21.94
C LYS A 756 65.27 -2.99 21.60
N ILE A 757 66.56 -3.14 21.92
CA ILE A 757 67.60 -2.22 21.47
C ILE A 757 68.00 -2.59 20.04
N THR A 758 67.92 -1.62 19.14
CA THR A 758 68.20 -1.75 17.70
C THR A 758 69.52 -1.10 17.30
N GLY A 759 70.04 -0.17 18.10
CA GLY A 759 71.36 0.44 17.89
C GLY A 759 71.96 1.06 19.15
N ILE A 760 73.29 1.10 19.21
CA ILE A 760 74.06 1.80 20.26
C ILE A 760 75.22 2.52 19.58
N THR A 761 75.41 3.80 19.91
CA THR A 761 76.60 4.57 19.53
C THR A 761 77.46 4.80 20.76
N ALA A 762 78.69 4.29 20.76
CA ALA A 762 79.63 4.42 21.86
C ALA A 762 80.87 5.21 21.43
N ALA A 763 81.17 6.30 22.10
CA ALA A 763 82.35 7.11 21.90
C ALA A 763 83.38 6.94 23.03
N LEU A 764 84.62 7.30 22.77
CA LEU A 764 85.66 7.37 23.79
C LEU A 764 85.50 8.65 24.60
N ASN A 765 85.43 8.51 25.94
CA ASN A 765 85.32 9.66 26.83
C ASN A 765 86.54 10.60 26.70
N THR A 766 86.36 11.86 27.09
CA THR A 766 87.45 12.85 27.15
C THR A 766 88.56 12.33 28.08
N GLY A 767 89.80 12.25 27.56
CA GLY A 767 90.94 11.71 28.30
C GLY A 767 91.16 10.19 28.15
N SER A 768 90.27 9.46 27.47
CA SER A 768 90.50 8.06 27.09
C SER A 768 91.54 7.95 25.98
N ALA A 769 92.40 6.93 26.08
CA ALA A 769 93.28 6.52 25.00
C ALA A 769 92.47 6.09 23.77
N ASP A 770 93.06 6.25 22.58
CA ASP A 770 92.46 5.78 21.33
C ASP A 770 92.39 4.25 21.31
N VAL A 771 91.21 3.75 20.98
CA VAL A 771 90.95 2.33 20.70
C VAL A 771 91.00 2.17 19.18
N ASN A 772 92.17 1.99 18.58
CA ASN A 772 92.28 1.81 17.13
C ASN A 772 93.21 0.64 16.75
N TYR A 773 93.11 0.19 15.50
CA TYR A 773 93.83 -0.99 15.00
C TYR A 773 95.34 -0.84 15.10
N VAL A 774 95.87 0.32 14.74
CA VAL A 774 97.31 0.64 14.87
C VAL A 774 97.76 0.67 16.33
N GLY A 775 96.85 1.01 17.24
CA GLY A 775 97.04 1.01 18.68
C GLY A 775 96.92 -0.37 19.34
N GLY A 776 96.78 -1.44 18.55
CA GLY A 776 96.72 -2.81 19.03
C GLY A 776 95.33 -3.30 19.41
N PHE A 777 94.26 -2.65 18.95
CA PHE A 777 92.88 -3.10 19.21
C PHE A 777 92.24 -3.68 17.95
N SER A 778 91.67 -4.86 18.05
CA SER A 778 90.90 -5.46 16.94
C SER A 778 89.60 -6.06 17.43
N ASN A 779 88.71 -6.38 16.49
CA ASN A 779 87.47 -7.10 16.77
C ASN A 779 86.56 -6.47 17.85
N LEU A 780 86.44 -5.14 17.86
CA LEU A 780 85.60 -4.40 18.80
C LEU A 780 84.11 -4.79 18.61
N SER A 781 83.44 -5.20 19.69
CA SER A 781 82.03 -5.62 19.65
C SER A 781 81.34 -5.53 21.01
N LEU A 782 80.01 -5.53 20.99
CA LEU A 782 79.16 -5.55 22.17
C LEU A 782 78.84 -6.99 22.61
N TYR A 783 78.80 -7.19 23.92
CA TYR A 783 78.46 -8.44 24.55
C TYR A 783 77.38 -8.26 25.62
N SER A 784 76.56 -9.30 25.80
CA SER A 784 75.66 -9.47 26.94
C SER A 784 76.06 -10.78 27.62
N GLY A 785 76.74 -10.68 28.75
CA GLY A 785 77.40 -11.83 29.38
C GLY A 785 78.36 -12.53 28.40
N ALA A 786 78.20 -13.84 28.22
CA ALA A 786 79.06 -14.63 27.34
C ALA A 786 78.77 -14.45 25.84
N ARG A 787 77.62 -13.88 25.44
CA ARG A 787 77.16 -13.83 24.05
C ARG A 787 77.48 -12.50 23.38
N ARG A 788 78.06 -12.53 22.18
CA ARG A 788 78.20 -11.33 21.33
C ARG A 788 76.84 -10.92 20.79
N VAL A 789 76.50 -9.64 20.91
CA VAL A 789 75.19 -9.09 20.52
C VAL A 789 75.26 -8.06 19.39
N SER A 790 76.46 -7.69 18.94
CA SER A 790 76.68 -6.85 17.77
C SER A 790 77.48 -7.55 16.66
N ASN A 791 77.57 -6.88 15.52
CA ASN A 791 78.62 -7.12 14.54
C ASN A 791 80.00 -6.76 15.10
N ILE A 792 81.04 -7.30 14.46
CA ILE A 792 82.44 -7.04 14.82
C ILE A 792 82.96 -5.88 13.98
N ILE A 793 83.57 -4.90 14.64
CA ILE A 793 84.41 -3.89 13.99
C ILE A 793 85.85 -4.43 14.02
N ALA A 794 86.26 -5.08 12.93
CA ALA A 794 87.52 -5.82 12.86
C ALA A 794 88.75 -4.91 13.07
N GLN A 795 88.72 -3.71 12.47
CA GLN A 795 89.78 -2.71 12.55
C GLN A 795 89.19 -1.37 13.03
N PRO A 796 89.03 -1.17 14.35
CA PRO A 796 88.53 0.10 14.87
C PRO A 796 89.47 1.24 14.49
N ASN A 797 88.95 2.38 14.03
CA ASN A 797 89.77 3.50 13.54
C ASN A 797 89.13 4.88 13.80
N SER A 798 88.19 4.95 14.75
CA SER A 798 87.40 6.15 15.07
C SER A 798 87.56 6.51 16.55
N ARG A 799 86.89 7.56 17.01
CA ARG A 799 86.63 7.79 18.44
C ARG A 799 85.15 7.62 18.80
N SER A 800 84.28 7.36 17.82
CA SER A 800 82.88 6.98 18.00
C SER A 800 82.55 5.76 17.13
N TYR A 801 81.83 4.80 17.72
CA TYR A 801 81.56 3.47 17.19
C TYR A 801 80.06 3.21 17.17
N ILE A 802 79.54 2.94 15.97
CA ILE A 802 78.11 2.68 15.77
C ILE A 802 77.88 1.18 15.66
N PHE A 803 77.07 0.64 16.55
CA PHE A 803 76.58 -0.73 16.52
C PHE A 803 75.11 -0.71 16.10
N SER A 804 74.82 -1.08 14.85
CA SER A 804 73.46 -1.09 14.28
C SER A 804 72.93 -2.52 14.08
N ASN A 805 71.64 -2.64 13.73
CA ASN A 805 70.95 -3.91 13.49
C ASN A 805 71.01 -4.86 14.71
N LEU A 806 70.94 -4.28 15.91
CA LEU A 806 70.91 -5.04 17.15
C LEU A 806 69.53 -5.69 17.34
N ASN A 807 69.53 -6.83 18.03
CA ASN A 807 68.31 -7.52 18.48
C ASN A 807 68.45 -7.91 19.95
N ILE A 808 68.84 -6.92 20.76
CA ILE A 808 69.02 -7.10 22.20
C ILE A 808 67.65 -6.90 22.85
N GLN A 809 67.18 -7.93 23.56
CA GLN A 809 65.88 -7.93 24.20
C GLN A 809 66.03 -7.84 25.71
N ILE A 810 65.30 -6.93 26.33
CA ILE A 810 65.31 -6.71 27.77
C ILE A 810 63.87 -6.88 28.27
N ALA A 811 63.64 -7.89 29.10
CA ALA A 811 62.32 -8.16 29.67
C ALA A 811 61.80 -6.94 30.47
N ALA A 812 60.48 -6.77 30.53
CA ALA A 812 59.88 -5.65 31.25
C ALA A 812 60.32 -5.65 32.73
N GLY A 813 60.76 -4.51 33.23
CA GLY A 813 61.28 -4.33 34.59
C GLY A 813 62.64 -4.98 34.85
N ALA A 814 63.27 -5.59 33.86
CA ALA A 814 64.57 -6.25 33.99
C ALA A 814 65.72 -5.30 33.62
N SER A 815 66.93 -5.67 34.08
CA SER A 815 68.17 -5.00 33.70
C SER A 815 69.09 -5.97 32.98
N LEU A 816 69.75 -5.50 31.92
CA LEU A 816 70.69 -6.28 31.13
C LEU A 816 72.05 -5.57 31.08
N PRO A 817 73.14 -6.23 31.53
CA PRO A 817 74.49 -5.70 31.35
C PRO A 817 74.93 -5.82 29.88
N ILE A 818 75.47 -4.73 29.34
CA ILE A 818 76.09 -4.67 28.02
C ILE A 818 77.54 -4.23 28.20
N THR A 819 78.47 -5.04 27.71
CA THR A 819 79.90 -4.75 27.75
C THR A 819 80.45 -4.48 26.36
N ILE A 820 81.42 -3.57 26.28
CA ILE A 820 82.20 -3.32 25.07
C ILE A 820 83.50 -4.11 25.21
N ASN A 821 83.79 -5.00 24.27
CA ASN A 821 84.99 -5.83 24.31
C ASN A 821 85.79 -5.72 23.01
N ALA A 822 87.11 -5.87 23.10
CA ALA A 822 88.01 -5.96 21.95
C ALA A 822 89.11 -6.99 22.20
N ASP A 823 89.74 -7.45 21.13
CA ASP A 823 91.02 -8.15 21.20
C ASP A 823 92.14 -7.11 21.28
N THR A 824 93.20 -7.46 22.01
CA THR A 824 94.39 -6.61 22.16
C THR A 824 95.67 -7.33 21.81
N GLU A 825 96.59 -6.59 21.20
CA GLU A 825 98.01 -6.95 21.01
C GLU A 825 98.87 -6.32 22.11
N ASP A 826 100.12 -6.78 22.27
CA ASP A 826 101.04 -6.27 23.31
C ASP A 826 101.24 -4.75 23.28
N ILE A 827 101.14 -4.14 22.09
CA ILE A 827 101.26 -2.69 21.86
C ILE A 827 100.09 -1.87 22.45
N ALA A 828 99.01 -2.51 22.89
CA ALA A 828 97.89 -1.87 23.56
C ALA A 828 98.16 -1.58 25.05
N GLY A 829 99.28 -2.07 25.61
CA GLY A 829 99.66 -1.85 27.00
C GLY A 829 99.89 -0.38 27.36
N GLU A 830 99.78 -0.06 28.66
CA GLU A 830 99.89 1.29 29.26
C GLU A 830 98.81 2.28 28.79
N ARG A 831 97.63 1.79 28.37
CA ARG A 831 96.51 2.61 27.94
C ARG A 831 95.36 2.57 28.95
N ASN A 832 94.73 3.72 29.18
CA ASN A 832 93.49 3.82 29.94
C ASN A 832 92.33 4.08 28.97
N VAL A 833 91.40 3.13 28.90
CA VAL A 833 90.25 3.18 27.99
C VAL A 833 88.98 3.43 28.79
N GLN A 834 88.14 4.34 28.30
CA GLN A 834 86.84 4.65 28.89
C GLN A 834 85.86 5.05 27.80
N PHE A 835 84.67 4.47 27.82
CA PHE A 835 83.62 4.74 26.84
C PHE A 835 82.51 5.60 27.43
N MET A 836 81.88 6.39 26.58
CA MET A 836 80.64 7.11 26.79
C MET A 836 79.63 6.61 25.76
N VAL A 837 78.42 6.24 26.17
CA VAL A 837 77.36 5.91 25.21
C VAL A 837 76.67 7.20 24.80
N GLU A 838 76.80 7.58 23.54
CA GLU A 838 76.23 8.82 22.99
C GLU A 838 74.74 8.68 22.74
N THR A 839 74.33 7.60 22.09
CA THR A 839 72.92 7.37 21.75
C THR A 839 72.56 5.89 21.82
N VAL A 840 71.31 5.61 22.16
CA VAL A 840 70.69 4.29 22.08
C VAL A 840 69.41 4.39 21.27
N SER A 841 69.24 3.52 20.27
CA SER A 841 67.99 3.38 19.53
C SER A 841 67.26 2.15 20.02
N ALA A 842 66.00 2.32 20.43
CA ALA A 842 65.17 1.24 20.95
C ALA A 842 63.70 1.40 20.59
N GLU A 843 63.00 0.27 20.53
CA GLU A 843 61.56 0.17 20.32
C GLU A 843 60.94 -0.79 21.34
N GLY A 844 59.66 -0.60 21.65
CA GLY A 844 58.85 -1.59 22.36
C GLY A 844 58.81 -2.89 21.56
N TYR A 845 58.99 -4.03 22.22
CA TYR A 845 59.14 -5.32 21.53
C TYR A 845 57.83 -5.78 20.86
N SER A 846 56.70 -5.58 21.54
CA SER A 846 55.38 -5.98 21.03
C SER A 846 54.68 -4.81 20.37
N SER A 847 54.82 -3.61 20.95
CA SER A 847 54.10 -2.44 20.48
C SER A 847 54.75 -1.75 19.28
N HIS A 848 56.07 -1.94 19.08
CA HIS A 848 56.94 -1.13 18.22
C HIS A 848 56.91 0.38 18.54
N ALA A 849 56.45 0.75 19.74
CA ALA A 849 56.39 2.15 20.14
C ALA A 849 57.80 2.71 20.40
N PRO A 850 58.03 4.01 20.17
CA PRO A 850 59.29 4.66 20.52
C PRO A 850 59.58 4.51 22.02
N VAL A 851 60.83 4.24 22.37
CA VAL A 851 61.29 4.11 23.77
C VAL A 851 62.04 5.38 24.16
N ILE A 852 61.73 5.95 25.32
CA ILE A 852 62.53 7.03 25.90
C ILE A 852 63.80 6.42 26.49
N ILE A 853 64.97 6.91 26.07
CA ILE A 853 66.24 6.53 26.67
C ILE A 853 66.64 7.60 27.68
N GLU A 854 66.75 7.19 28.94
CA GLU A 854 67.28 8.03 30.02
C GLU A 854 68.75 7.62 30.27
N GLY A 855 69.64 8.60 30.48
CA GLY A 855 71.05 8.31 30.78
C GLY A 855 71.98 8.16 29.56
N GLU A 856 71.55 8.59 28.37
CA GLU A 856 72.49 8.88 27.28
C GLU A 856 73.57 9.86 27.77
N GLY A 857 74.82 9.62 27.38
CA GLY A 857 76.00 10.26 27.97
C GLY A 857 76.59 9.51 29.18
N ALA A 858 76.04 8.36 29.59
CA ALA A 858 76.65 7.54 30.63
C ALA A 858 78.09 7.15 30.26
N ILE A 859 79.00 7.28 31.22
CA ILE A 859 80.44 6.99 31.07
C ILE A 859 80.77 5.71 31.83
N SER A 860 81.45 4.76 31.18
CA SER A 860 81.88 3.51 31.81
C SER A 860 82.94 3.76 32.89
N ASN A 861 83.17 2.78 33.77
CA ASN A 861 84.40 2.75 34.54
C ASN A 861 85.62 2.65 33.59
N ALA A 862 86.75 3.24 33.98
CA ALA A 862 87.98 3.20 33.18
C ALA A 862 88.67 1.83 33.31
N VAL A 863 89.24 1.34 32.20
CA VAL A 863 90.02 0.11 32.13
C VAL A 863 91.48 0.44 31.86
N SER A 864 92.35 0.08 32.81
CA SER A 864 93.81 0.18 32.67
C SER A 864 94.34 -1.08 31.99
N ILE A 865 94.90 -0.93 30.79
CA ILE A 865 95.52 -2.02 30.04
C ILE A 865 97.00 -2.10 30.43
N THR A 866 97.41 -3.18 31.09
CA THR A 866 98.78 -3.39 31.55
C THR A 866 99.61 -4.12 30.51
N LYS A 867 100.94 -3.91 30.54
CA LYS A 867 101.87 -4.68 29.71
C LYS A 867 101.78 -6.18 30.04
N PRO A 868 102.08 -7.07 29.08
CA PRO A 868 102.20 -8.50 29.36
C PRO A 868 103.24 -8.72 30.46
N ALA A 869 102.93 -9.57 31.44
CA ALA A 869 103.95 -10.05 32.37
C ALA A 869 104.98 -10.85 31.56
N LYS A 870 106.26 -10.43 31.64
CA LYS A 870 107.37 -11.07 30.93
C LYS A 870 107.57 -12.52 31.35
#